data_AF-A0ABC8X648-F1
#
_entry.id   AF-A0ABC8X648-F1
#
_cell.length_a   1.000
_cell.length_b   1.000
_cell.length_c   1.000
_cell.angle_alpha   90.00
_cell.angle_beta   90.00
_cell.angle_gamma   90.00
#
_symmetry.space_group_name_H-M   'P 1'
#
loop_
_entity.id
_entity.type
_entity.pdbx_description
1 polymer ?
#
loop_
_entity_poly.entity_id
_entity_poly.type
_entity_poly.pdbx_seq_one_letter_code
_entity_poly.pdbx_strand_id
1 'polypeptide(L)'
;MSAGVGQAIFTAECSHTFHFSCISTSVAQGRLVCPLCNAQWRELPSVRTLPLPSSMPPTLPRQPFPRMEPMHGVQPPPPRHQPVPAAQPPALRPAEPQAFDDDDPVDPPVSGHDGQRREAAAAATCGHLVVTTHTEYSAIARDSSHDNFAVLVHIKAPGIVGGEGGASASDDDVPRAPIDLVTVLDVSGSMRRSKLALMKQAMGFVIDTLGPDDRLSVVSFSSAARRVTRLLRMSDTIGKSLATEAVGSLTACGGTNIAEGLRTAARVLDERRHRNAVSSVILLSDGRDNHNIRRTRDSVTSYDVLVPPSFVPTGAVGDWSAPIHTFGFGHNHDAAAMHAIAEATGGTFSYIENEAVIQDAFAQCIGGLLTVVAQEARIDIASVHPGVRITSVKSGRYESRVDGDGRSASVAVGELYADEERRFLLFLSVPPADATDGETPLIRVRCGYREAAGGAHVDVAAEETVVARPEDAADTERSAEVERERVRVAAVEDIAAARAAAERGAHGEAAQILGSRRRAVARSSAARGGGDDPESAALGRELRWMCKRVATRESYRESGRAYVLAGLSSHEQQRASSRQLRPLRQALAGGDEGGGGEAMSSVVSAFAQTRSAVGAGDMEAVGKDTDLMECFGGGGPGGDAGASSAAPAEPEGATENEEEAEATSSYLTPAMRAMLLRSRRARKAAAEQQEQQQSEAAEEAGSSGSKEVPDQ
;
A
#
# COMPACT_ATOMS: atom_id res chain seq x y z
N MET A 1 -39.14 -39.74 -40.32
CA MET A 1 -38.18 -38.62 -40.39
C MET A 1 -36.79 -39.22 -40.34
N SER A 2 -35.95 -38.77 -41.27
CA SER A 2 -34.64 -39.28 -41.65
C SER A 2 -33.63 -39.29 -40.50
N ALA A 3 -32.69 -40.24 -40.53
CA ALA A 3 -31.53 -40.27 -39.66
C ALA A 3 -30.68 -39.01 -39.86
N GLY A 4 -30.57 -38.17 -38.82
CA GLY A 4 -29.73 -36.98 -38.76
C GLY A 4 -28.65 -37.14 -37.69
N VAL A 5 -27.39 -37.04 -38.12
CA VAL A 5 -26.18 -37.08 -37.31
C VAL A 5 -26.05 -35.77 -36.52
N GLY A 6 -26.76 -35.66 -35.39
CA GLY A 6 -26.63 -34.53 -34.46
C GLY A 6 -26.63 -35.03 -33.03
N GLN A 7 -25.53 -34.85 -32.30
CA GLN A 7 -25.49 -35.06 -30.85
C GLN A 7 -26.53 -34.13 -30.20
N ALA A 8 -27.46 -34.68 -29.42
CA ALA A 8 -28.37 -33.88 -28.61
C ALA A 8 -27.52 -33.02 -27.65
N ILE A 9 -27.61 -31.71 -27.82
CA ILE A 9 -26.93 -30.72 -26.99
C ILE A 9 -27.88 -30.33 -25.87
N PHE A 10 -27.43 -30.51 -24.63
CA PHE A 10 -28.16 -30.13 -23.42
C PHE A 10 -27.58 -28.84 -22.88
N THR A 11 -28.42 -27.86 -22.59
CA THR A 11 -27.98 -26.52 -22.17
C THR A 11 -28.32 -26.30 -20.70
N ALA A 12 -27.31 -25.92 -19.90
CA ALA A 12 -27.53 -25.48 -18.52
C ALA A 12 -28.06 -24.04 -18.47
N GLU A 13 -28.61 -23.57 -17.33
CA GLU A 13 -29.15 -22.19 -17.18
C GLU A 13 -28.14 -21.08 -17.50
N CYS A 14 -26.86 -21.40 -17.41
CA CYS A 14 -25.74 -20.52 -17.76
C CYS A 14 -25.41 -20.49 -19.25
N SER A 15 -26.27 -21.06 -20.11
CA SER A 15 -26.08 -21.16 -21.56
C SER A 15 -24.87 -21.99 -22.02
N HIS A 16 -24.21 -22.72 -21.11
CA HIS A 16 -23.21 -23.71 -21.47
C HIS A 16 -23.87 -24.97 -22.03
N THR A 17 -23.36 -25.43 -23.16
CA THR A 17 -23.87 -26.56 -23.92
C THR A 17 -22.99 -27.79 -23.74
N PHE A 18 -23.63 -28.93 -23.48
CA PHE A 18 -22.96 -30.21 -23.22
C PHE A 18 -23.53 -31.30 -24.13
N HIS A 19 -22.69 -32.26 -24.54
CA HIS A 19 -23.21 -33.49 -25.15
C HIS A 19 -23.99 -34.27 -24.09
N PHE A 20 -25.18 -34.77 -24.45
CA PHE A 20 -26.03 -35.56 -23.55
C PHE A 20 -25.29 -36.73 -22.87
N SER A 21 -24.43 -37.44 -23.60
CA SER A 21 -23.63 -38.55 -23.05
C SER A 21 -22.57 -38.11 -22.03
N CYS A 22 -22.03 -36.90 -22.15
CA CYS A 22 -21.02 -36.38 -21.23
C CYS A 22 -21.62 -35.99 -19.87
N ILE A 23 -22.87 -35.52 -19.86
CA ILE A 23 -23.49 -35.04 -18.62
C ILE A 23 -24.42 -36.05 -17.95
N SER A 24 -25.03 -36.96 -18.70
CA SER A 24 -25.93 -38.00 -18.15
C SER A 24 -25.27 -38.85 -17.05
N THR A 25 -23.98 -39.18 -17.18
CA THR A 25 -23.22 -39.91 -16.16
C THR A 25 -22.99 -39.07 -14.88
N SER A 26 -22.74 -37.76 -15.03
CA SER A 26 -22.54 -36.84 -13.90
C SER A 26 -23.84 -36.62 -13.12
N VAL A 27 -24.96 -36.49 -13.84
CA VAL A 27 -26.30 -36.38 -13.25
C VAL A 27 -26.70 -37.68 -12.55
N ALA A 28 -26.42 -38.85 -13.15
CA ALA A 28 -26.67 -40.16 -12.54
C ALA A 28 -25.87 -40.40 -11.25
N GLN A 29 -24.72 -39.73 -11.10
CA GLN A 29 -23.90 -39.74 -9.88
C GLN A 29 -24.31 -38.68 -8.85
N GLY A 30 -25.43 -37.98 -9.06
CA GLY A 30 -25.99 -37.01 -8.12
C GLY A 30 -25.39 -35.60 -8.21
N ARG A 31 -24.59 -35.28 -9.23
CA ARG A 31 -24.10 -33.91 -9.46
C ARG A 31 -25.11 -33.15 -10.35
N LEU A 32 -25.95 -32.35 -9.69
CA LEU A 32 -27.05 -31.59 -10.33
C LEU A 32 -26.69 -30.12 -10.64
N VAL A 33 -25.39 -29.84 -10.81
CA VAL A 33 -24.84 -28.49 -11.02
C VAL A 33 -23.93 -28.46 -12.24
N CYS A 34 -23.87 -27.32 -12.93
CA CYS A 34 -23.04 -27.12 -14.10
C CYS A 34 -21.54 -27.28 -13.74
N PRO A 35 -20.77 -28.12 -14.44
CA PRO A 35 -19.36 -28.33 -14.13
C PRO A 35 -18.45 -27.12 -14.42
N LEU A 36 -18.93 -26.13 -15.19
CA LEU A 36 -18.16 -24.93 -15.54
C LEU A 36 -18.43 -23.74 -14.61
N CYS A 37 -19.64 -23.61 -14.08
CA CYS A 37 -20.04 -22.43 -13.29
C CYS A 37 -20.89 -22.73 -12.04
N ASN A 38 -21.18 -24.00 -11.77
CA ASN A 38 -21.91 -24.49 -10.60
C ASN A 38 -23.39 -24.06 -10.50
N ALA A 39 -24.00 -23.52 -11.57
CA ALA A 39 -25.43 -23.23 -11.63
C ALA A 39 -26.29 -24.51 -11.58
N GLN A 40 -27.48 -24.45 -10.97
CA GLN A 40 -28.39 -25.60 -10.84
C GLN A 40 -29.08 -25.96 -12.17
N TRP A 41 -29.36 -27.24 -12.39
CA TRP A 41 -30.07 -27.72 -13.58
C TRP A 41 -31.58 -27.77 -13.31
N ARG A 42 -32.39 -27.00 -14.05
CA ARG A 42 -33.87 -27.08 -13.98
C ARG A 42 -34.43 -28.29 -14.70
N GLU A 43 -33.88 -28.60 -15.88
CA GLU A 43 -34.24 -29.77 -16.66
C GLU A 43 -33.12 -30.80 -16.58
N LEU A 44 -33.43 -31.98 -16.03
CA LEU A 44 -32.47 -33.08 -15.97
C LEU A 44 -32.68 -33.97 -17.19
N PRO A 45 -31.60 -34.43 -17.87
CA PRO A 45 -31.74 -35.44 -18.90
C PRO A 45 -32.45 -36.67 -18.33
N SER A 46 -33.52 -37.13 -18.99
CA SER A 46 -34.39 -38.19 -18.47
C SER A 46 -33.62 -39.51 -18.34
N VAL A 47 -33.22 -39.86 -17.12
CA VAL A 47 -32.66 -41.19 -16.80
C VAL A 47 -33.84 -42.10 -16.48
N ARG A 48 -34.10 -43.10 -17.32
CA ARG A 48 -35.02 -44.20 -16.98
C ARG A 48 -34.47 -44.95 -15.76
N THR A 49 -34.99 -44.65 -14.59
CA THR A 49 -34.78 -45.43 -13.37
C THR A 49 -35.55 -46.75 -13.49
N LEU A 50 -34.84 -47.88 -13.39
CA LEU A 50 -35.47 -49.17 -13.11
C LEU A 50 -36.06 -49.13 -11.68
N PRO A 51 -37.30 -49.58 -11.47
CA PRO A 51 -37.95 -49.47 -10.16
C PRO A 51 -37.35 -50.45 -9.14
N LEU A 52 -37.16 -49.97 -7.90
CA LEU A 52 -36.96 -50.79 -6.72
C LEU A 52 -38.19 -51.70 -6.49
N PRO A 53 -38.02 -52.99 -6.15
CA PRO A 53 -39.14 -53.81 -5.73
C PRO A 53 -39.47 -53.57 -4.25
N SER A 54 -40.71 -53.18 -3.96
CA SER A 54 -41.32 -53.20 -2.64
C SER A 54 -42.47 -54.21 -2.61
N SER A 55 -42.36 -55.24 -1.77
CA SER A 55 -43.46 -55.84 -1.00
C SER A 55 -42.99 -57.06 -0.18
N MET A 56 -43.24 -56.99 1.14
CA MET A 56 -43.33 -58.12 2.10
C MET A 56 -44.62 -58.93 1.84
N PRO A 57 -44.77 -60.24 2.21
CA PRO A 57 -44.89 -60.71 3.61
C PRO A 57 -44.46 -62.21 3.85
N PRO A 58 -44.87 -62.92 4.94
CA PRO A 58 -44.55 -62.75 6.37
C PRO A 58 -43.94 -64.01 7.06
N THR A 59 -43.64 -63.88 8.37
CA THR A 59 -43.49 -64.92 9.43
C THR A 59 -42.13 -65.64 9.71
N LEU A 60 -41.84 -65.72 11.02
CA LEU A 60 -40.67 -66.10 11.85
C LEU A 60 -40.27 -67.61 11.79
N PRO A 61 -39.19 -68.15 12.44
CA PRO A 61 -38.42 -67.60 13.57
C PRO A 61 -36.86 -67.80 13.62
N ARG A 62 -36.29 -67.00 14.53
CA ARG A 62 -35.02 -67.02 15.30
C ARG A 62 -34.07 -68.25 15.35
N GLN A 63 -32.77 -67.91 15.29
CA GLN A 63 -31.55 -68.46 15.96
C GLN A 63 -30.84 -69.70 15.37
N PRO A 64 -29.55 -69.98 15.70
CA PRO A 64 -28.41 -69.13 16.08
C PRO A 64 -27.13 -69.40 15.25
N PHE A 65 -26.12 -68.52 15.32
CA PHE A 65 -24.76 -68.78 14.80
C PHE A 65 -24.09 -69.96 15.52
N PRO A 66 -23.30 -70.80 14.80
CA PRO A 66 -21.97 -71.14 15.33
C PRO A 66 -20.83 -71.35 14.30
N ARG A 67 -19.64 -70.89 14.73
CA ARG A 67 -18.28 -71.49 14.63
C ARG A 67 -17.57 -71.77 13.27
N MET A 68 -16.51 -70.95 13.07
CA MET A 68 -15.07 -71.28 12.93
C MET A 68 -14.54 -72.41 12.03
N GLU A 69 -13.74 -71.98 11.02
CA GLU A 69 -12.37 -72.40 10.63
C GLU A 69 -12.06 -73.85 10.15
N PRO A 70 -10.88 -74.12 9.56
CA PRO A 70 -10.22 -73.48 8.40
C PRO A 70 -9.75 -74.56 7.38
N MET A 71 -9.29 -74.19 6.16
CA MET A 71 -8.17 -74.86 5.45
C MET A 71 -7.91 -74.24 4.06
N HIS A 72 -6.74 -73.61 3.96
CA HIS A 72 -5.75 -73.62 2.87
C HIS A 72 -6.19 -73.72 1.40
N GLY A 73 -5.76 -72.72 0.63
CA GLY A 73 -5.10 -72.97 -0.66
C GLY A 73 -5.65 -72.21 -1.85
N VAL A 74 -4.79 -71.37 -2.41
CA VAL A 74 -4.76 -70.78 -3.77
C VAL A 74 -4.98 -69.27 -3.78
N GLN A 75 -3.86 -68.57 -3.92
CA GLN A 75 -3.76 -67.13 -4.17
C GLN A 75 -3.98 -66.85 -5.67
N PRO A 76 -4.99 -66.06 -6.08
CA PRO A 76 -5.08 -65.55 -7.45
C PRO A 76 -4.18 -64.33 -7.67
N PRO A 77 -3.67 -64.10 -8.89
CA PRO A 77 -2.72 -63.02 -9.19
C PRO A 77 -3.39 -61.63 -9.12
N PRO A 78 -2.62 -60.55 -8.88
CA PRO A 78 -3.18 -59.20 -8.85
C PRO A 78 -3.71 -58.78 -10.24
N PRO A 79 -4.80 -57.99 -10.29
CA PRO A 79 -5.36 -57.52 -11.56
C PRO A 79 -4.39 -56.56 -12.25
N ARG A 80 -4.16 -56.83 -13.54
CA ARG A 80 -3.40 -55.97 -14.45
C ARG A 80 -4.08 -54.59 -14.54
N HIS A 81 -3.42 -53.56 -14.04
CA HIS A 81 -3.76 -52.17 -14.32
C HIS A 81 -3.68 -51.92 -15.84
N GLN A 82 -4.82 -51.65 -16.47
CA GLN A 82 -4.84 -50.98 -17.76
C GLN A 82 -4.49 -49.49 -17.55
N PRO A 83 -3.60 -48.90 -18.36
CA PRO A 83 -3.28 -47.48 -18.26
C PRO A 83 -4.50 -46.66 -18.70
N VAL A 84 -4.97 -45.80 -17.79
CA VAL A 84 -5.90 -44.70 -18.11
C VAL A 84 -5.24 -43.83 -19.19
N PRO A 85 -5.96 -43.40 -20.25
CA PRO A 85 -5.39 -42.50 -21.25
C PRO A 85 -4.95 -41.23 -20.54
N ALA A 86 -3.67 -40.90 -20.66
CA ALA A 86 -3.09 -39.69 -20.12
C ALA A 86 -3.95 -38.49 -20.56
N ALA A 87 -4.50 -37.77 -19.58
CA ALA A 87 -4.90 -36.40 -19.80
C ALA A 87 -3.69 -35.68 -20.41
N GLN A 88 -3.91 -34.97 -21.51
CA GLN A 88 -2.89 -34.13 -22.12
C GLN A 88 -2.23 -33.28 -21.02
N PRO A 89 -0.90 -33.27 -20.91
CA PRO A 89 -0.24 -32.49 -19.88
C PRO A 89 -0.62 -31.01 -20.04
N PRO A 90 -0.82 -30.25 -18.95
CA PRO A 90 -0.88 -28.81 -19.07
C PRO A 90 0.39 -28.37 -19.77
N ALA A 91 0.25 -27.47 -20.76
CA ALA A 91 1.35 -26.91 -21.53
C ALA A 91 2.60 -26.73 -20.65
N LEU A 92 3.73 -27.31 -21.07
CA LEU A 92 5.03 -27.31 -20.39
C LEU A 92 5.28 -25.98 -19.68
N ARG A 93 4.96 -25.91 -18.38
CA ARG A 93 5.37 -24.81 -17.52
C ARG A 93 6.76 -25.18 -17.03
N PRO A 94 7.79 -24.31 -17.20
CA PRO A 94 9.12 -24.60 -16.70
C PRO A 94 9.05 -24.95 -15.22
N ALA A 95 9.70 -26.05 -14.82
CA ALA A 95 9.86 -26.37 -13.41
C ALA A 95 10.59 -25.20 -12.72
N GLU A 96 10.13 -24.83 -11.53
CA GLU A 96 10.79 -23.78 -10.76
C GLU A 96 12.24 -24.23 -10.46
N PRO A 97 13.25 -23.38 -10.72
CA PRO A 97 14.64 -23.78 -10.56
C PRO A 97 14.95 -24.11 -9.09
N GLN A 98 15.90 -25.03 -8.90
CA GLN A 98 16.28 -25.53 -7.58
C GLN A 98 16.93 -24.43 -6.70
N ALA A 99 17.57 -23.44 -7.33
CA ALA A 99 18.14 -22.25 -6.71
C ALA A 99 17.81 -20.99 -7.55
N PHE A 100 17.76 -19.83 -6.91
CA PHE A 100 17.45 -18.52 -7.51
C PHE A 100 18.70 -17.67 -7.74
N ASP A 101 19.76 -18.29 -8.25
CA ASP A 101 21.09 -17.70 -8.48
C ASP A 101 21.33 -17.32 -9.96
N ASP A 102 20.25 -17.17 -10.73
CA ASP A 102 20.20 -16.79 -12.14
C ASP A 102 19.95 -15.28 -12.35
N ASP A 103 20.30 -14.44 -11.38
CA ASP A 103 20.12 -13.00 -11.41
C ASP A 103 21.05 -12.28 -12.39
N ASP A 104 20.60 -11.14 -12.93
CA ASP A 104 21.44 -10.30 -13.79
C ASP A 104 22.61 -9.70 -12.99
N PRO A 105 23.82 -9.62 -13.57
CA PRO A 105 24.98 -9.09 -12.89
C PRO A 105 24.80 -7.60 -12.59
N VAL A 106 25.19 -7.21 -11.38
CA VAL A 106 25.38 -5.80 -11.04
C VAL A 106 26.72 -5.35 -11.58
N ASP A 107 26.80 -4.09 -12.02
CA ASP A 107 28.10 -3.52 -12.34
C ASP A 107 28.98 -3.54 -11.08
N PRO A 108 30.26 -3.92 -11.18
CA PRO A 108 31.10 -4.05 -9.99
C PRO A 108 31.09 -2.73 -9.21
N PRO A 109 31.00 -2.77 -7.86
CA PRO A 109 31.20 -1.57 -7.06
C PRO A 109 32.55 -1.00 -7.49
N VAL A 110 32.58 0.28 -7.87
CA VAL A 110 33.73 0.95 -8.52
C VAL A 110 34.98 0.81 -7.65
N SER A 111 35.69 -0.31 -7.79
CA SER A 111 36.89 -0.63 -7.07
C SER A 111 38.05 -0.10 -7.90
N GLY A 112 38.39 1.16 -7.63
CA GLY A 112 39.63 1.81 -8.02
C GLY A 112 39.90 1.86 -9.52
N HIS A 113 39.40 2.90 -10.21
CA HIS A 113 40.27 3.73 -11.07
C HIS A 113 39.64 5.00 -11.67
N ASP A 114 38.35 5.31 -11.45
CA ASP A 114 37.75 6.56 -11.95
C ASP A 114 37.21 7.44 -10.81
N GLY A 115 38.07 8.33 -10.29
CA GLY A 115 37.70 9.32 -9.27
C GLY A 115 36.55 10.25 -9.69
N GLN A 116 36.35 10.45 -10.99
CA GLN A 116 35.37 11.39 -11.53
C GLN A 116 33.91 10.97 -11.39
N ARG A 117 33.58 9.66 -11.42
CA ARG A 117 32.18 9.20 -11.25
C ARG A 117 31.76 9.14 -9.78
N ARG A 118 32.72 8.90 -8.88
CA ARG A 118 32.52 8.92 -7.43
C ARG A 118 32.39 10.35 -6.90
N GLU A 119 33.19 11.28 -7.44
CA GLU A 119 32.97 12.71 -7.26
C GLU A 119 31.62 13.15 -7.83
N ALA A 120 31.21 12.69 -9.03
CA ALA A 120 29.91 13.04 -9.58
C ALA A 120 28.73 12.54 -8.72
N ALA A 121 28.86 11.36 -8.09
CA ALA A 121 27.82 10.84 -7.21
C ALA A 121 27.76 11.48 -5.83
N ALA A 122 28.91 11.72 -5.21
CA ALA A 122 28.99 12.52 -4.00
C ALA A 122 28.60 14.00 -4.26
N ALA A 123 28.81 14.52 -5.48
CA ALA A 123 28.43 15.88 -5.87
C ALA A 123 26.94 16.03 -6.23
N ALA A 124 26.26 14.93 -6.59
CA ALA A 124 24.83 14.92 -6.90
C ALA A 124 23.95 14.96 -5.64
N THR A 125 24.43 14.41 -4.53
CA THR A 125 23.86 14.62 -3.19
C THR A 125 24.39 15.92 -2.58
N CYS A 126 23.50 16.86 -2.28
CA CYS A 126 23.89 18.12 -1.65
C CYS A 126 24.11 17.92 -0.14
N GLY A 127 25.29 17.42 0.23
CA GLY A 127 25.76 17.43 1.61
C GLY A 127 25.50 16.16 2.43
N HIS A 128 25.74 16.27 3.74
CA HIS A 128 25.57 15.20 4.72
C HIS A 128 24.22 15.30 5.43
N LEU A 129 23.86 14.24 6.18
CA LEU A 129 22.74 14.33 7.13
C LEU A 129 22.93 15.55 8.05
N VAL A 130 21.88 16.35 8.22
CA VAL A 130 21.88 17.46 9.15
C VAL A 130 21.21 17.01 10.44
N VAL A 131 21.89 17.20 11.58
CA VAL A 131 21.37 16.90 12.91
C VAL A 131 21.25 18.19 13.69
N THR A 132 20.04 18.54 14.11
CA THR A 132 19.74 19.73 14.92
C THR A 132 19.07 19.33 16.22
N THR A 133 19.20 20.19 17.23
CA THR A 133 18.60 19.99 18.54
C THR A 133 17.83 21.22 19.01
N HIS A 134 16.65 21.03 19.58
CA HIS A 134 15.82 22.10 20.14
C HIS A 134 15.46 21.78 21.59
N THR A 135 15.69 22.71 22.50
CA THR A 135 15.31 22.57 23.92
C THR A 135 13.87 23.03 24.15
N GLU A 136 13.19 22.46 25.16
CA GLU A 136 11.83 22.86 25.52
C GLU A 136 11.75 24.36 25.82
N TYR A 137 12.70 24.84 26.61
CA TYR A 137 12.90 26.25 26.95
C TYR A 137 14.36 26.61 26.66
N SER A 138 14.61 27.85 26.25
CA SER A 138 15.98 28.35 26.05
C SER A 138 16.71 28.57 27.38
N ALA A 139 15.98 28.73 28.47
CA ALA A 139 16.52 28.98 29.81
C ALA A 139 15.73 28.24 30.90
N ILE A 140 16.43 27.87 31.98
CA ILE A 140 15.87 27.31 33.23
C ILE A 140 16.48 28.08 34.40
N ALA A 141 15.68 28.43 35.41
CA ALA A 141 16.18 29.15 36.59
C ALA A 141 17.32 28.36 37.27
N ARG A 142 18.39 29.06 37.64
CA ARG A 142 19.66 28.45 38.12
C ARG A 142 19.47 27.52 39.32
N ASP A 143 18.64 27.92 40.27
CA ASP A 143 18.37 27.20 41.52
C ASP A 143 17.34 26.08 41.38
N SER A 144 16.74 25.94 40.19
CA SER A 144 15.70 24.95 39.93
C SER A 144 16.26 23.69 39.26
N SER A 145 15.77 22.54 39.72
CA SER A 145 15.85 21.29 38.97
C SER A 145 14.64 21.17 38.05
N HIS A 146 14.84 20.67 36.83
CA HIS A 146 13.76 20.37 35.92
C HIS A 146 13.75 18.88 35.59
N ASP A 147 12.75 18.18 36.10
CA ASP A 147 12.49 16.79 35.72
C ASP A 147 11.70 16.76 34.42
N ASN A 148 12.00 15.78 33.57
CA ASN A 148 11.31 15.58 32.30
C ASN A 148 11.40 16.79 31.34
N PHE A 149 12.55 17.47 31.33
CA PHE A 149 12.87 18.53 30.38
C PHE A 149 13.00 17.96 28.97
N ALA A 150 12.20 18.44 28.03
CA ALA A 150 12.20 17.91 26.67
C ALA A 150 13.33 18.50 25.80
N VAL A 151 14.01 17.64 25.05
CA VAL A 151 14.93 18.03 23.98
C VAL A 151 14.55 17.27 22.72
N LEU A 152 14.27 17.99 21.65
CA LEU A 152 13.99 17.45 20.33
C LEU A 152 15.30 17.27 19.57
N VAL A 153 15.56 16.06 19.09
CA VAL A 153 16.61 15.77 18.10
C VAL A 153 15.93 15.63 16.74
N HIS A 154 16.32 16.47 15.79
CA HIS A 154 15.79 16.47 14.42
C HIS A 154 16.90 16.12 13.45
N ILE A 155 16.64 15.14 12.60
CA ILE A 155 17.53 14.71 11.52
C ILE A 155 16.85 14.96 10.20
N LYS A 156 17.59 15.57 9.28
CA LYS A 156 17.15 15.80 7.90
C LYS A 156 18.14 15.21 6.92
N ALA A 157 17.63 14.39 6.02
CA ALA A 157 18.37 13.87 4.88
C ALA A 157 18.66 14.97 3.85
N PRO A 158 19.85 14.96 3.24
CA PRO A 158 20.15 15.88 2.14
C PRO A 158 19.18 15.62 0.98
N GLY A 159 18.78 16.68 0.31
CA GLY A 159 17.99 16.60 -0.91
C GLY A 159 18.83 16.12 -2.09
N ILE A 160 18.14 15.67 -3.14
CA ILE A 160 18.76 15.37 -4.43
C ILE A 160 18.62 16.61 -5.32
N VAL A 161 19.73 17.13 -5.86
CA VAL A 161 19.68 18.27 -6.77
C VAL A 161 19.20 17.80 -8.14
N GLY A 162 17.89 17.88 -8.37
CA GLY A 162 17.32 18.02 -9.71
C GLY A 162 17.19 19.51 -10.02
N GLY A 163 17.74 19.98 -11.14
CA GLY A 163 17.83 21.41 -11.46
C GLY A 163 16.47 22.12 -11.48
N GLU A 164 16.15 22.85 -10.41
CA GLU A 164 15.15 23.91 -10.47
C GLU A 164 15.81 25.18 -11.02
N GLY A 165 15.83 25.29 -12.35
CA GLY A 165 16.18 26.54 -13.04
C GLY A 165 16.93 26.33 -14.36
N GLY A 166 16.19 26.29 -15.47
CA GLY A 166 16.75 26.53 -16.81
C GLY A 166 16.73 25.31 -17.73
N ALA A 167 16.15 25.51 -18.91
CA ALA A 167 16.05 24.54 -19.99
C ALA A 167 17.41 23.96 -20.42
N SER A 168 17.37 22.69 -20.87
CA SER A 168 18.40 21.93 -21.60
C SER A 168 19.61 21.41 -20.80
N ALA A 169 19.40 20.29 -20.09
CA ALA A 169 20.37 19.21 -19.94
C ALA A 169 19.58 17.92 -19.65
N SER A 170 19.96 16.79 -20.24
CA SER A 170 19.32 15.48 -20.07
C SER A 170 19.24 15.07 -18.59
N ASP A 171 18.04 14.74 -18.14
CA ASP A 171 17.59 14.41 -16.77
C ASP A 171 18.20 13.08 -16.20
N ASP A 172 19.32 12.60 -16.76
CA ASP A 172 19.80 11.21 -16.64
C ASP A 172 21.06 10.99 -15.78
N ASP A 173 21.67 12.02 -15.17
CA ASP A 173 23.00 11.85 -14.53
C ASP A 173 23.09 12.40 -13.11
N VAL A 174 22.04 12.18 -12.30
CA VAL A 174 22.15 12.23 -10.84
C VAL A 174 22.27 10.78 -10.36
N PRO A 175 23.49 10.28 -10.08
CA PRO A 175 23.71 8.90 -9.66
C PRO A 175 23.09 8.64 -8.29
N ARG A 176 21.97 7.95 -8.31
CA ARG A 176 21.32 7.36 -7.14
C ARG A 176 21.80 5.92 -6.92
N ALA A 177 21.60 5.41 -5.71
CA ALA A 177 21.84 4.00 -5.42
C ALA A 177 20.90 3.11 -6.26
N PRO A 178 21.42 2.09 -6.98
CA PRO A 178 20.57 1.12 -7.67
C PRO A 178 19.83 0.25 -6.64
N ILE A 179 18.63 -0.22 -7.01
CA ILE A 179 17.77 -0.99 -6.10
C ILE A 179 17.54 -2.43 -6.58
N ASP A 180 17.42 -3.36 -5.63
CA ASP A 180 16.85 -4.70 -5.84
C ASP A 180 15.40 -4.71 -5.34
N LEU A 181 14.43 -4.69 -6.26
CA LEU A 181 13.01 -4.68 -5.94
C LEU A 181 12.38 -6.07 -6.18
N VAL A 182 11.73 -6.62 -5.17
CA VAL A 182 10.89 -7.83 -5.33
C VAL A 182 9.43 -7.47 -5.11
N THR A 183 8.58 -7.75 -6.08
CA THR A 183 7.13 -7.54 -5.96
C THR A 183 6.43 -8.85 -5.69
N VAL A 184 5.62 -8.91 -4.64
CA VAL A 184 4.86 -10.06 -4.19
C VAL A 184 3.38 -9.74 -4.41
N LEU A 185 2.82 -10.29 -5.48
CA LEU A 185 1.52 -9.91 -6.02
C LEU A 185 0.49 -11.01 -5.80
N ASP A 186 -0.60 -10.66 -5.11
CA ASP A 186 -1.74 -11.55 -4.93
C ASP A 186 -2.45 -11.77 -6.28
N VAL A 187 -2.57 -13.03 -6.68
CA VAL A 187 -3.35 -13.47 -7.85
C VAL A 187 -4.46 -14.43 -7.43
N SER A 188 -4.97 -14.32 -6.21
CA SER A 188 -6.10 -15.09 -5.71
C SER A 188 -7.40 -14.78 -6.47
N GLY A 189 -8.41 -15.63 -6.28
CA GLY A 189 -9.71 -15.46 -6.93
C GLY A 189 -10.43 -14.13 -6.64
N SER A 190 -10.11 -13.43 -5.55
CA SER A 190 -10.66 -12.10 -5.24
C SER A 190 -10.10 -10.99 -6.13
N MET A 191 -8.90 -11.16 -6.68
CA MET A 191 -8.25 -10.21 -7.59
C MET A 191 -8.83 -10.22 -9.01
N ARG A 192 -9.88 -10.97 -9.32
CA ARG A 192 -10.43 -11.06 -10.69
C ARG A 192 -10.94 -9.71 -11.22
N ARG A 193 -10.99 -9.59 -12.55
CA ARG A 193 -11.55 -8.43 -13.29
C ARG A 193 -10.75 -7.13 -13.07
N SER A 194 -11.41 -6.08 -12.58
CA SER A 194 -10.85 -4.72 -12.47
C SER A 194 -9.62 -4.68 -11.59
N LYS A 195 -9.62 -5.41 -10.48
CA LYS A 195 -8.52 -5.43 -9.50
C LYS A 195 -7.18 -5.86 -10.10
N LEU A 196 -7.15 -7.02 -10.77
CA LEU A 196 -5.95 -7.50 -11.45
C LEU A 196 -5.55 -6.58 -12.61
N ALA A 197 -6.50 -6.02 -13.35
CA ALA A 197 -6.20 -5.07 -14.42
C ALA A 197 -5.51 -3.81 -13.87
N LEU A 198 -6.03 -3.25 -12.78
CA LEU A 198 -5.47 -2.06 -12.12
C LEU A 198 -4.11 -2.35 -11.47
N MET A 199 -3.93 -3.52 -10.87
CA MET A 199 -2.63 -3.98 -10.39
C MET A 199 -1.61 -4.08 -11.54
N LYS A 200 -1.99 -4.67 -12.68
CA LYS A 200 -1.11 -4.75 -13.87
C LYS A 200 -0.74 -3.37 -14.38
N GLN A 201 -1.70 -2.45 -14.42
CA GLN A 201 -1.46 -1.05 -14.83
C GLN A 201 -0.52 -0.34 -13.85
N ALA A 202 -0.68 -0.55 -12.54
CA ALA A 202 0.22 -0.02 -11.52
C ALA A 202 1.63 -0.59 -11.66
N MET A 203 1.74 -1.89 -11.91
CA MET A 203 3.03 -2.55 -12.16
C MET A 203 3.70 -2.06 -13.44
N GLY A 204 2.94 -1.75 -14.49
CA GLY A 204 3.48 -1.11 -15.69
C GLY A 204 4.17 0.22 -15.35
N PHE A 205 3.50 1.08 -14.58
CA PHE A 205 4.10 2.33 -14.10
C PHE A 205 5.39 2.11 -13.28
N VAL A 206 5.42 1.09 -12.41
CA VAL A 206 6.62 0.73 -11.64
C VAL A 206 7.75 0.33 -12.60
N ILE A 207 7.49 -0.58 -13.54
CA ILE A 207 8.48 -1.06 -14.52
C ILE A 207 9.05 0.10 -15.35
N ASP A 208 8.19 1.01 -15.79
CA ASP A 208 8.61 2.18 -16.59
C ASP A 208 9.46 3.17 -15.79
N THR A 209 9.21 3.27 -14.49
CA THR A 209 9.91 4.19 -13.57
C THR A 209 11.29 3.69 -13.15
N LEU A 210 11.51 2.37 -13.15
CA LEU A 210 12.80 1.79 -12.79
C LEU A 210 13.87 2.12 -13.85
N GLY A 211 15.08 2.40 -13.38
CA GLY A 211 16.23 2.72 -14.21
C GLY A 211 16.98 1.47 -14.69
N PRO A 212 17.92 1.61 -15.63
CA PRO A 212 18.67 0.48 -16.20
C PRO A 212 19.54 -0.29 -15.20
N ASP A 213 19.92 0.35 -14.09
CA ASP A 213 20.73 -0.25 -13.02
C ASP A 213 19.88 -0.89 -11.91
N ASP A 214 18.57 -0.64 -11.91
CA ASP A 214 17.66 -1.29 -10.98
C ASP A 214 17.34 -2.71 -11.44
N ARG A 215 17.02 -3.56 -10.47
CA ARG A 215 16.58 -4.92 -10.74
C ARG A 215 15.20 -5.19 -10.17
N LEU A 216 14.38 -5.91 -10.92
CA LEU A 216 13.02 -6.30 -10.55
C LEU A 216 12.82 -7.81 -10.66
N SER A 217 12.27 -8.42 -9.62
CA SER A 217 11.69 -9.76 -9.67
C SER A 217 10.20 -9.71 -9.32
N VAL A 218 9.39 -10.42 -10.08
CA VAL A 218 7.95 -10.57 -9.85
C VAL A 218 7.68 -11.95 -9.27
N VAL A 219 7.09 -11.97 -8.09
CA VAL A 219 6.58 -13.16 -7.40
C VAL A 219 5.06 -13.04 -7.38
N SER A 220 4.36 -14.07 -7.87
CA SER A 220 2.91 -14.16 -7.76
C SER A 220 2.54 -15.20 -6.72
N PHE A 221 1.50 -14.95 -5.92
CA PHE A 221 1.02 -15.94 -4.96
C PHE A 221 -0.50 -16.07 -4.98
N SER A 222 -0.96 -17.27 -4.67
CA SER A 222 -2.36 -17.61 -4.43
C SER A 222 -2.40 -18.68 -3.33
N SER A 223 -2.87 -19.90 -3.62
CA SER A 223 -2.69 -21.06 -2.72
C SER A 223 -1.24 -21.54 -2.67
N ALA A 224 -0.46 -21.26 -3.72
CA ALA A 224 0.97 -21.47 -3.79
C ALA A 224 1.65 -20.18 -4.27
N ALA A 225 2.94 -20.01 -4.00
CA ALA A 225 3.74 -18.91 -4.51
C ALA A 225 4.68 -19.38 -5.62
N ARG A 226 4.98 -18.49 -6.56
CA ARG A 226 5.89 -18.77 -7.67
C ARG A 226 6.66 -17.52 -8.04
N ARG A 227 7.96 -17.71 -8.31
CA ARG A 227 8.78 -16.70 -8.99
C ARG A 227 8.41 -16.64 -10.48
N VAL A 228 7.81 -15.53 -10.92
CA VAL A 228 7.37 -15.30 -12.30
C VAL A 228 8.54 -14.87 -13.16
N THR A 229 9.38 -13.96 -12.64
CA THR A 229 10.62 -13.53 -13.27
C THR A 229 11.79 -13.71 -12.31
N ARG A 230 12.96 -14.06 -12.85
CA ARG A 230 14.23 -13.89 -12.14
C ARG A 230 14.48 -12.41 -11.83
N LEU A 231 15.52 -12.10 -11.07
CA LEU A 231 15.89 -10.72 -10.76
C LEU A 231 16.55 -10.07 -11.99
N LEU A 232 15.75 -9.35 -12.78
CA LEU A 232 16.10 -8.78 -14.08
C LEU A 232 16.56 -7.33 -13.94
N ARG A 233 17.62 -6.91 -14.62
CA ARG A 233 17.94 -5.48 -14.80
C ARG A 233 16.89 -4.82 -15.67
N MET A 234 16.37 -3.68 -15.24
CA MET A 234 15.33 -2.91 -15.95
C MET A 234 15.92 -2.06 -17.09
N SER A 235 16.77 -2.69 -17.91
CA SER A 235 17.22 -2.12 -19.18
C SER A 235 16.03 -1.88 -20.11
N ASP A 236 16.04 -0.77 -20.83
CA ASP A 236 14.88 -0.29 -21.60
C ASP A 236 14.44 -1.24 -22.72
N THR A 237 15.34 -2.08 -23.23
CA THR A 237 15.07 -2.93 -24.39
C THR A 237 14.59 -4.33 -24.03
N ILE A 238 15.22 -4.97 -23.04
CA ILE A 238 14.96 -6.40 -22.73
C ILE A 238 14.28 -6.55 -21.38
N GLY A 239 14.85 -5.94 -20.34
CA GLY A 239 14.39 -6.11 -18.96
C GLY A 239 12.95 -5.67 -18.73
N LYS A 240 12.65 -4.42 -19.12
CA LYS A 240 11.31 -3.85 -18.99
C LYS A 240 10.28 -4.62 -19.81
N SER A 241 10.61 -5.01 -21.04
CA SER A 241 9.74 -5.80 -21.92
C SER A 241 9.36 -7.15 -21.30
N LEU A 242 10.36 -7.90 -20.79
CA LEU A 242 10.14 -9.20 -20.13
C LEU A 242 9.30 -9.06 -18.85
N ALA A 243 9.54 -8.03 -18.05
CA ALA A 243 8.76 -7.77 -16.85
C ALA A 243 7.31 -7.42 -17.19
N THR A 244 7.08 -6.57 -18.20
CA THR A 244 5.74 -6.19 -18.67
C THR A 244 4.97 -7.38 -19.22
N GLU A 245 5.61 -8.25 -20.01
CA GLU A 245 4.99 -9.48 -20.52
C GLU A 245 4.63 -10.43 -19.35
N ALA A 246 5.56 -10.61 -18.41
CA ALA A 246 5.34 -11.45 -17.24
C ALA A 246 4.14 -10.99 -16.41
N VAL A 247 4.05 -9.68 -16.11
CA VAL A 247 2.91 -9.08 -15.41
C VAL A 247 1.62 -9.22 -16.24
N GLY A 248 1.70 -8.98 -17.54
CA GLY A 248 0.58 -9.16 -18.49
C GLY A 248 0.00 -10.57 -18.48
N SER A 249 0.85 -11.59 -18.28
CA SER A 249 0.47 -13.01 -18.26
C SER A 249 -0.22 -13.47 -16.96
N LEU A 250 -0.22 -12.65 -15.89
CA LEU A 250 -0.80 -13.03 -14.61
C LEU A 250 -2.31 -13.28 -14.73
N THR A 251 -2.80 -14.33 -14.06
CA THR A 251 -4.20 -14.72 -14.05
C THR A 251 -4.66 -15.03 -12.63
N ALA A 252 -5.84 -14.52 -12.27
CA ALA A 252 -6.38 -14.66 -10.93
C ALA A 252 -7.01 -16.05 -10.73
N CYS A 253 -6.49 -16.84 -9.79
CA CYS A 253 -6.99 -18.16 -9.42
C CYS A 253 -6.55 -18.57 -7.99
N GLY A 254 -7.26 -19.52 -7.36
CA GLY A 254 -6.86 -20.09 -6.07
C GLY A 254 -7.19 -19.22 -4.83
N GLY A 255 -6.63 -19.63 -3.69
CA GLY A 255 -6.73 -18.94 -2.39
C GLY A 255 -5.61 -17.91 -2.16
N THR A 256 -5.33 -17.58 -0.90
CA THR A 256 -4.36 -16.55 -0.50
C THR A 256 -3.43 -17.09 0.59
N ASN A 257 -2.14 -17.26 0.28
CA ASN A 257 -1.08 -17.75 1.16
C ASN A 257 0.09 -16.75 1.19
N ILE A 258 -0.05 -15.72 2.04
CA ILE A 258 0.91 -14.61 2.11
C ILE A 258 2.29 -15.11 2.55
N ALA A 259 2.34 -16.01 3.53
CA ALA A 259 3.60 -16.52 4.06
C ALA A 259 4.46 -17.23 2.99
N GLU A 260 3.83 -17.96 2.05
CA GLU A 260 4.56 -18.59 0.96
C GLU A 260 5.08 -17.56 -0.05
N GLY A 261 4.29 -16.54 -0.36
CA GLY A 261 4.72 -15.41 -1.18
C GLY A 261 5.97 -14.74 -0.62
N LEU A 262 5.97 -14.45 0.69
CA LEU A 262 7.10 -13.86 1.38
C LEU A 262 8.30 -14.81 1.46
N ARG A 263 8.10 -16.11 1.69
CA ARG A 263 9.22 -17.09 1.65
C ARG A 263 9.87 -17.16 0.27
N THR A 264 9.09 -17.12 -0.81
CA THR A 264 9.65 -17.10 -2.16
C THR A 264 10.40 -15.80 -2.43
N ALA A 265 9.90 -14.66 -1.95
CA ALA A 265 10.63 -13.39 -2.03
C ALA A 265 11.93 -13.39 -1.22
N ALA A 266 11.92 -13.96 -0.01
CA ALA A 266 13.12 -14.16 0.80
C ALA A 266 14.15 -14.96 0.02
N ARG A 267 13.75 -16.10 -0.57
CA ARG A 267 14.64 -16.93 -1.40
C ARG A 267 15.24 -16.17 -2.58
N VAL A 268 14.47 -15.30 -3.26
CA VAL A 268 14.98 -14.48 -4.37
C VAL A 268 16.11 -13.58 -3.91
N LEU A 269 16.00 -13.02 -2.70
CA LEU A 269 17.03 -12.13 -2.17
C LEU A 269 18.15 -12.90 -1.46
N ASP A 270 17.87 -14.00 -0.78
CA ASP A 270 18.88 -14.82 -0.08
C ASP A 270 19.81 -15.53 -1.06
N GLU A 271 19.25 -16.09 -2.15
CA GLU A 271 19.98 -16.94 -3.11
C GLU A 271 20.62 -16.15 -4.27
N ARG A 272 20.45 -14.82 -4.33
CA ARG A 272 21.02 -13.97 -5.40
C ARG A 272 22.54 -13.91 -5.35
N ARG A 273 23.20 -13.95 -6.51
CA ARG A 273 24.66 -13.86 -6.65
C ARG A 273 25.17 -12.44 -6.50
N HIS A 274 24.43 -11.48 -7.06
CA HIS A 274 24.81 -10.08 -7.07
C HIS A 274 23.85 -9.26 -6.20
N ARG A 275 24.33 -8.18 -5.58
CA ARG A 275 23.54 -7.36 -4.65
C ARG A 275 23.69 -5.89 -5.00
N ASN A 276 22.56 -5.21 -5.22
CA ASN A 276 22.53 -3.75 -5.24
C ASN A 276 22.62 -3.21 -3.81
N ALA A 277 22.95 -1.92 -3.68
CA ALA A 277 23.11 -1.26 -2.38
C ALA A 277 21.81 -1.27 -1.55
N VAL A 278 20.67 -1.06 -2.22
CA VAL A 278 19.35 -1.01 -1.60
C VAL A 278 18.54 -2.24 -2.01
N SER A 279 17.78 -2.83 -1.09
CA SER A 279 16.86 -3.94 -1.37
C SER A 279 15.51 -3.70 -0.72
N SER A 280 14.42 -3.94 -1.43
CA SER A 280 13.07 -3.69 -0.91
C SER A 280 12.06 -4.69 -1.47
N VAL A 281 11.00 -4.96 -0.69
CA VAL A 281 9.90 -5.82 -1.10
C VAL A 281 8.59 -5.05 -1.08
N ILE A 282 7.81 -5.15 -2.16
CA ILE A 282 6.44 -4.64 -2.22
C ILE A 282 5.47 -5.83 -2.16
N LEU A 283 4.64 -5.91 -1.14
CA LEU A 283 3.58 -6.91 -1.01
C LEU A 283 2.22 -6.25 -1.28
N LEU A 284 1.46 -6.76 -2.24
CA LEU A 284 0.09 -6.34 -2.50
C LEU A 284 -0.89 -7.50 -2.32
N SER A 285 -1.92 -7.28 -1.52
CA SER A 285 -2.96 -8.27 -1.23
C SER A 285 -4.34 -7.62 -1.04
N ASP A 286 -5.38 -8.24 -1.60
CA ASP A 286 -6.79 -7.87 -1.37
C ASP A 286 -7.54 -8.86 -0.47
N GLY A 287 -6.86 -9.93 -0.05
CA GLY A 287 -7.42 -11.07 0.68
C GLY A 287 -6.88 -11.24 2.09
N ARG A 288 -7.46 -12.19 2.81
CA ARG A 288 -6.98 -12.67 4.12
C ARG A 288 -6.15 -13.93 3.93
N ASP A 289 -5.12 -14.14 4.73
CA ASP A 289 -4.39 -15.40 4.70
C ASP A 289 -5.31 -16.53 5.14
N ASN A 290 -5.68 -17.41 4.20
CA ASN A 290 -6.60 -18.51 4.43
C ASN A 290 -5.91 -19.79 4.91
N HIS A 291 -4.58 -19.83 4.93
CA HIS A 291 -3.80 -21.06 5.13
C HIS A 291 -3.11 -21.11 6.49
N ASN A 292 -2.64 -19.97 7.02
CA ASN A 292 -1.82 -19.95 8.23
C ASN A 292 -2.57 -19.57 9.51
N ILE A 293 -3.77 -18.99 9.41
CA ILE A 293 -4.60 -18.63 10.58
C ILE A 293 -5.42 -19.84 11.03
N ARG A 294 -4.77 -20.84 11.64
CA ARG A 294 -5.49 -21.79 12.50
C ARG A 294 -6.00 -21.02 13.71
N ARG A 295 -7.30 -20.70 13.73
CA ARG A 295 -8.01 -20.25 14.94
C ARG A 295 -7.98 -21.35 16.01
N THR A 296 -6.89 -21.46 16.76
CA THR A 296 -6.93 -22.06 18.09
C THR A 296 -7.70 -21.11 18.98
N ARG A 297 -8.74 -21.62 19.65
CA ARG A 297 -9.75 -20.82 20.38
C ARG A 297 -9.19 -19.95 21.52
N ASP A 298 -7.90 -20.08 21.87
CA ASP A 298 -7.27 -19.42 23.03
C ASP A 298 -5.87 -18.80 22.75
N SER A 299 -5.45 -18.59 21.50
CA SER A 299 -4.15 -17.96 21.19
C SER A 299 -4.32 -16.62 20.46
N VAL A 300 -3.61 -15.59 20.92
CA VAL A 300 -3.34 -14.37 20.16
C VAL A 300 -2.85 -14.79 18.77
N THR A 301 -3.47 -14.29 17.69
CA THR A 301 -3.01 -14.52 16.32
C THR A 301 -1.64 -13.84 16.18
N SER A 302 -0.55 -14.60 16.35
CA SER A 302 0.80 -14.09 16.08
C SER A 302 1.02 -14.12 14.57
N TYR A 303 1.12 -12.92 14.00
CA TYR A 303 1.43 -12.72 12.59
C TYR A 303 2.94 -12.81 12.31
N ASP A 304 3.77 -12.96 13.35
CA ASP A 304 5.23 -13.08 13.27
C ASP A 304 5.64 -14.29 12.41
N VAL A 305 4.81 -15.34 12.38
CA VAL A 305 5.04 -16.56 11.57
C VAL A 305 4.95 -16.28 10.06
N LEU A 306 4.32 -15.16 9.64
CA LEU A 306 4.22 -14.79 8.23
C LEU A 306 5.52 -14.22 7.69
N VAL A 307 6.36 -13.64 8.54
CA VAL A 307 7.58 -12.93 8.15
C VAL A 307 8.76 -13.91 8.19
N PRO A 308 9.43 -14.17 7.05
CA PRO A 308 10.68 -14.91 7.03
C PRO A 308 11.74 -14.24 7.93
N PRO A 309 12.54 -15.03 8.69
CA PRO A 309 13.57 -14.47 9.58
C PRO A 309 14.58 -13.56 8.89
N SER A 310 14.88 -13.77 7.59
CA SER A 310 15.81 -12.94 6.81
C SER A 310 15.31 -11.53 6.53
N PHE A 311 14.01 -11.24 6.72
CA PHE A 311 13.48 -9.88 6.62
C PHE A 311 13.39 -9.15 7.97
N VAL A 312 13.64 -9.83 9.08
CA VAL A 312 13.65 -9.21 10.40
C VAL A 312 15.04 -8.66 10.66
N PRO A 313 15.21 -7.34 10.84
CA PRO A 313 16.53 -6.78 11.12
C PRO A 313 17.09 -7.39 12.41
N THR A 314 18.21 -8.11 12.35
CA THR A 314 18.87 -8.65 13.56
C THR A 314 19.89 -7.70 14.18
N GLY A 315 20.22 -6.61 13.48
CA GLY A 315 21.25 -5.65 13.90
C GLY A 315 22.68 -6.19 13.85
N ALA A 316 22.89 -7.39 13.29
CA ALA A 316 24.21 -7.98 13.10
C ALA A 316 24.93 -7.38 11.89
N VAL A 317 26.25 -7.19 12.03
CA VAL A 317 27.10 -6.63 10.97
C VAL A 317 27.12 -7.59 9.77
N GLY A 318 26.67 -7.11 8.61
CA GLY A 318 26.61 -7.88 7.36
C GLY A 318 25.28 -8.62 7.12
N ASP A 319 24.30 -8.45 8.02
CA ASP A 319 22.94 -8.94 7.79
C ASP A 319 22.23 -8.04 6.80
N TRP A 320 21.57 -8.63 5.81
CA TRP A 320 20.80 -7.87 4.83
C TRP A 320 19.34 -7.90 5.28
N SER A 321 18.71 -6.73 5.36
CA SER A 321 17.29 -6.63 5.70
C SER A 321 16.61 -5.78 4.65
N ALA A 322 15.63 -6.33 3.95
CA ALA A 322 14.81 -5.58 3.00
C ALA A 322 13.46 -5.24 3.64
N PRO A 323 13.10 -3.95 3.80
CA PRO A 323 11.79 -3.57 4.29
C PRO A 323 10.68 -4.10 3.38
N ILE A 324 9.61 -4.64 3.98
CA ILE A 324 8.42 -5.07 3.25
C ILE A 324 7.36 -3.98 3.33
N HIS A 325 7.13 -3.29 2.22
CA HIS A 325 6.05 -2.32 2.06
C HIS A 325 4.77 -3.05 1.67
N THR A 326 3.75 -2.99 2.52
CA THR A 326 2.51 -3.74 2.36
C THR A 326 1.38 -2.82 1.88
N PHE A 327 0.64 -3.27 0.87
CA PHE A 327 -0.48 -2.56 0.27
C PHE A 327 -1.75 -3.39 0.43
N GLY A 328 -2.62 -2.93 1.33
CA GLY A 328 -3.95 -3.52 1.54
C GLY A 328 -4.93 -2.96 0.52
N PHE A 329 -5.45 -3.82 -0.36
CA PHE A 329 -6.31 -3.42 -1.46
C PHE A 329 -7.80 -3.69 -1.18
N GLY A 330 -8.62 -2.64 -1.14
CA GLY A 330 -10.05 -2.72 -0.84
C GLY A 330 -10.36 -3.16 0.60
N HIS A 331 -11.63 -3.42 0.92
CA HIS A 331 -12.08 -3.67 2.31
C HIS A 331 -11.89 -5.13 2.81
N ASN A 332 -11.46 -6.06 1.94
CA ASN A 332 -11.42 -7.50 2.28
C ASN A 332 -10.08 -7.99 2.83
N HIS A 333 -9.02 -7.21 2.70
CA HIS A 333 -7.68 -7.59 3.15
C HIS A 333 -7.59 -7.72 4.68
N ASP A 334 -6.65 -8.52 5.17
CA ASP A 334 -6.31 -8.54 6.61
C ASP A 334 -5.36 -7.38 6.95
N ALA A 335 -5.93 -6.22 7.30
CA ALA A 335 -5.17 -5.04 7.68
C ALA A 335 -4.21 -5.28 8.86
N ALA A 336 -4.58 -6.15 9.81
CA ALA A 336 -3.74 -6.43 10.97
C ALA A 336 -2.51 -7.25 10.57
N ALA A 337 -2.68 -8.26 9.71
CA ALA A 337 -1.57 -9.05 9.17
C ALA A 337 -0.61 -8.18 8.34
N MET A 338 -1.15 -7.37 7.42
CA MET A 338 -0.36 -6.52 6.54
C MET A 338 0.42 -5.45 7.31
N HIS A 339 -0.19 -4.85 8.33
CA HIS A 339 0.49 -3.93 9.23
C HIS A 339 1.60 -4.61 10.02
N ALA A 340 1.33 -5.78 10.62
CA ALA A 340 2.32 -6.52 11.40
C ALA A 340 3.55 -6.93 10.56
N ILE A 341 3.34 -7.34 9.30
CA ILE A 341 4.44 -7.66 8.36
C ILE A 341 5.30 -6.42 8.07
N ALA A 342 4.67 -5.28 7.78
CA ALA A 342 5.39 -4.03 7.52
C ALA A 342 6.15 -3.57 8.77
N GLU A 343 5.52 -3.63 9.93
CA GLU A 343 6.10 -3.23 11.21
C GLU A 343 7.33 -4.08 11.57
N ALA A 344 7.22 -5.41 11.47
CA ALA A 344 8.29 -6.35 11.82
C ALA A 344 9.53 -6.24 10.92
N THR A 345 9.35 -5.84 9.66
CA THR A 345 10.45 -5.71 8.68
C THR A 345 10.92 -4.28 8.49
N GLY A 346 10.19 -3.33 9.08
CA GLY A 346 10.45 -1.92 8.98
C GLY A 346 10.05 -1.24 7.67
N GLY A 347 9.16 -1.87 6.89
CA GLY A 347 8.48 -1.24 5.77
C GLY A 347 7.25 -0.43 6.18
N THR A 348 6.50 0.06 5.19
CA THR A 348 5.31 0.90 5.38
C THR A 348 4.04 0.11 5.10
N PHE A 349 2.97 0.35 5.86
CA PHE A 349 1.64 -0.16 5.53
C PHE A 349 0.79 0.93 4.88
N SER A 350 0.34 0.70 3.66
CA SER A 350 -0.54 1.59 2.90
C SER A 350 -1.91 0.96 2.66
N TYR A 351 -2.96 1.74 2.88
CA TYR A 351 -4.34 1.30 2.65
C TYR A 351 -4.91 1.96 1.40
N ILE A 352 -5.30 1.14 0.43
CA ILE A 352 -5.89 1.56 -0.84
C ILE A 352 -7.38 1.22 -0.81
N GLU A 353 -8.21 2.23 -0.57
CA GLU A 353 -9.67 2.06 -0.52
C GLU A 353 -10.30 2.02 -1.91
N ASN A 354 -9.84 2.90 -2.81
CA ASN A 354 -10.37 3.02 -4.17
C ASN A 354 -9.42 2.32 -5.17
N GLU A 355 -9.97 1.48 -6.04
CA GLU A 355 -9.17 0.75 -7.01
C GLU A 355 -8.42 1.68 -7.99
N ALA A 356 -8.95 2.87 -8.27
CA ALA A 356 -8.36 3.83 -9.21
C ALA A 356 -7.10 4.53 -8.68
N VAL A 357 -6.76 4.38 -7.39
CA VAL A 357 -5.66 5.12 -6.75
C VAL A 357 -4.45 4.24 -6.38
N ILE A 358 -4.50 2.94 -6.71
CA ILE A 358 -3.36 2.00 -6.54
C ILE A 358 -2.05 2.51 -7.15
N GLN A 359 -2.13 3.15 -8.31
CA GLN A 359 -0.96 3.69 -9.00
C GLN A 359 -0.31 4.84 -8.24
N ASP A 360 -1.10 5.66 -7.53
CA ASP A 360 -0.57 6.74 -6.71
C ASP A 360 0.17 6.18 -5.49
N ALA A 361 -0.39 5.16 -4.86
CA ALA A 361 0.25 4.50 -3.73
C ALA A 361 1.61 3.87 -4.11
N PHE A 362 1.68 3.26 -5.29
CA PHE A 362 2.92 2.71 -5.84
C PHE A 362 3.90 3.82 -6.21
N ALA A 363 3.43 4.89 -6.85
CA ALA A 363 4.25 6.04 -7.20
C ALA A 363 4.88 6.69 -5.96
N GLN A 364 4.13 6.87 -4.88
CA GLN A 364 4.65 7.37 -3.61
C GLN A 364 5.75 6.44 -3.07
N CYS A 365 5.51 5.14 -3.02
CA CYS A 365 6.49 4.18 -2.50
C CYS A 365 7.77 4.15 -3.34
N ILE A 366 7.66 4.05 -4.66
CA ILE A 366 8.80 4.05 -5.59
C ILE A 366 9.56 5.37 -5.53
N GLY A 367 8.87 6.51 -5.41
CA GLY A 367 9.52 7.82 -5.25
C GLY A 367 10.43 7.88 -4.02
N GLY A 368 10.07 7.20 -2.92
CA GLY A 368 10.95 7.04 -1.76
C GLY A 368 12.09 6.05 -1.99
N LEU A 369 11.78 4.86 -2.52
CA LEU A 369 12.77 3.80 -2.73
C LEU A 369 13.90 4.19 -3.71
N LEU A 370 13.59 5.01 -4.71
CA LEU A 370 14.58 5.51 -5.67
C LEU A 370 15.41 6.69 -5.13
N THR A 371 15.13 7.16 -3.92
CA THR A 371 15.80 8.32 -3.32
C THR A 371 16.44 8.01 -1.97
N VAL A 372 16.77 6.75 -1.69
CA VAL A 372 17.54 6.36 -0.51
C VAL A 372 18.94 6.98 -0.57
N VAL A 373 19.28 7.82 0.41
CA VAL A 373 20.59 8.50 0.50
C VAL A 373 21.45 8.00 1.66
N ALA A 374 20.82 7.54 2.74
CA ALA A 374 21.52 6.99 3.90
C ALA A 374 20.93 5.64 4.30
N GLN A 375 21.81 4.71 4.67
CA GLN A 375 21.51 3.38 5.18
C GLN A 375 22.13 3.20 6.57
N GLU A 376 21.56 2.29 7.35
CA GLU A 376 22.08 1.94 8.69
C GLU A 376 22.28 3.17 9.60
N ALA A 377 21.47 4.22 9.43
CA ALA A 377 21.62 5.43 10.23
C ALA A 377 21.36 5.11 11.71
N ARG A 378 22.24 5.61 12.57
CA ARG A 378 22.17 5.43 14.01
C ARG A 378 22.51 6.74 14.70
N ILE A 379 21.69 7.10 15.67
CA ILE A 379 21.92 8.24 16.55
C ILE A 379 22.51 7.74 17.84
N ASP A 380 23.64 8.29 18.25
CA ASP A 380 24.19 8.12 19.58
C ASP A 380 24.15 9.48 20.31
N ILE A 381 23.53 9.48 21.48
CA ILE A 381 23.35 10.63 22.36
C ILE A 381 24.16 10.40 23.63
N ALA A 382 24.97 11.37 24.02
CA ALA A 382 25.71 11.35 25.27
C ALA A 382 25.36 12.58 26.11
N SER A 383 25.07 12.38 27.39
CA SER A 383 24.98 13.45 28.38
C SER A 383 26.36 14.07 28.58
N VAL A 384 26.44 15.39 28.55
CA VAL A 384 27.71 16.12 28.70
C VAL A 384 27.95 16.47 30.16
N HIS A 385 26.93 16.97 30.85
CA HIS A 385 27.01 17.33 32.26
C HIS A 385 26.80 16.10 33.16
N PRO A 386 27.66 15.86 34.18
CA PRO A 386 27.60 14.64 35.01
C PRO A 386 26.30 14.47 35.79
N GLY A 387 25.60 15.56 36.09
CA GLY A 387 24.31 15.54 36.77
C GLY A 387 23.10 15.44 35.85
N VAL A 388 23.25 15.64 34.53
CA VAL A 388 22.14 15.52 33.57
C VAL A 388 21.95 14.04 33.23
N ARG A 389 20.70 13.55 33.33
CA ARG A 389 20.35 12.17 32.99
C ARG A 389 19.25 12.11 31.97
N ILE A 390 19.44 11.28 30.94
CA ILE A 390 18.43 10.89 29.97
C ILE A 390 17.47 9.91 30.67
N THR A 391 16.20 10.27 30.78
CA THR A 391 15.18 9.45 31.46
C THR A 391 14.43 8.58 30.46
N SER A 392 14.12 9.11 29.27
CA SER A 392 13.45 8.34 28.22
C SER A 392 13.64 8.99 26.85
N VAL A 393 13.44 8.18 25.80
CA VAL A 393 13.43 8.62 24.40
C VAL A 393 12.13 8.16 23.77
N LYS A 394 11.33 9.10 23.24
CA LYS A 394 10.15 8.79 22.43
C LYS A 394 10.59 8.64 20.97
N SER A 395 10.92 7.40 20.61
CA SER A 395 11.43 7.04 19.30
C SER A 395 10.38 6.45 18.34
N GLY A 396 9.09 6.47 18.69
CA GLY A 396 8.05 5.83 17.87
C GLY A 396 8.32 4.33 17.73
N ARG A 397 8.42 3.84 16.48
CA ARG A 397 8.75 2.43 16.20
C ARG A 397 10.25 2.11 16.19
N TYR A 398 11.11 3.12 16.26
CA TYR A 398 12.54 2.94 16.13
C TYR A 398 13.10 2.40 17.43
N GLU A 399 13.91 1.34 17.35
CA GLU A 399 14.54 0.77 18.54
C GLU A 399 15.41 1.83 19.21
N SER A 400 15.13 2.09 20.47
CA SER A 400 15.92 3.00 21.29
C SER A 400 16.35 2.32 22.58
N ARG A 401 17.52 2.72 23.05
CA ARG A 401 18.10 2.23 24.29
C ARG A 401 18.59 3.43 25.08
N VAL A 402 18.25 3.48 26.36
CA VAL A 402 18.86 4.38 27.34
C VAL A 402 19.70 3.52 28.28
N ASP A 403 20.93 3.94 28.55
CA ASP A 403 21.79 3.20 29.45
C ASP A 403 21.29 3.29 30.90
N GLY A 404 21.64 2.31 31.73
CA GLY A 404 21.13 2.21 33.11
C GLY A 404 21.54 3.39 34.00
N ASP A 405 22.62 4.09 33.66
CA ASP A 405 23.06 5.31 34.33
C ASP A 405 22.43 6.61 33.79
N GLY A 406 21.66 6.51 32.68
CA GLY A 406 21.06 7.63 31.98
C GLY A 406 22.06 8.58 31.31
N ARG A 407 23.33 8.22 31.16
CA ARG A 407 24.35 9.10 30.55
C ARG A 407 24.50 8.92 29.06
N SER A 408 23.97 7.85 28.49
CA SER A 408 23.94 7.64 27.06
C SER A 408 22.63 7.06 26.59
N ALA A 409 22.26 7.36 25.35
CA ALA A 409 21.14 6.75 24.66
C ALA A 409 21.48 6.56 23.18
N SER A 410 20.83 5.60 22.53
CA SER A 410 20.98 5.38 21.10
C SER A 410 19.63 5.11 20.44
N VAL A 411 19.47 5.53 19.18
CA VAL A 411 18.29 5.26 18.35
C VAL A 411 18.74 4.64 17.03
N ALA A 412 18.22 3.46 16.70
CA ALA A 412 18.45 2.81 15.41
C ALA A 412 17.45 3.35 14.39
N VAL A 413 17.93 4.20 13.48
CA VAL A 413 17.12 4.99 12.57
C VAL A 413 16.93 4.27 11.22
N GLY A 414 17.94 3.57 10.72
CA GLY A 414 17.87 2.77 9.50
C GLY A 414 18.00 3.62 8.23
N GLU A 415 17.18 3.34 7.21
CA GLU A 415 17.29 4.01 5.91
C GLU A 415 16.58 5.37 5.88
N LEU A 416 17.15 6.38 5.22
CA LEU A 416 16.53 7.69 4.96
C LEU A 416 16.46 7.99 3.47
N TYR A 417 15.31 8.50 3.05
CA TYR A 417 15.09 9.04 1.71
C TYR A 417 15.55 10.50 1.63
N ALA A 418 15.83 10.99 0.43
CA ALA A 418 16.17 12.38 0.20
C ALA A 418 15.07 13.31 0.74
N ASP A 419 15.48 14.38 1.42
CA ASP A 419 14.61 15.33 2.14
C ASP A 419 13.72 14.71 3.23
N GLU A 420 13.91 13.44 3.59
CA GLU A 420 13.17 12.83 4.70
C GLU A 420 13.66 13.38 6.04
N GLU A 421 12.71 13.62 6.95
CA GLU A 421 12.96 14.18 8.27
C GLU A 421 12.52 13.21 9.36
N ARG A 422 13.31 13.11 10.44
CA ARG A 422 12.98 12.32 11.63
C ARG A 422 13.19 13.15 12.88
N ARG A 423 12.20 13.11 13.77
CA ARG A 423 12.16 13.88 15.02
C ARG A 423 12.02 12.94 16.21
N PHE A 424 12.87 13.10 17.21
CA PHE A 424 12.90 12.27 18.41
C PHE A 424 12.85 13.15 19.64
N LEU A 425 11.90 12.89 20.55
CA LEU A 425 11.84 13.61 21.82
C LEU A 425 12.59 12.84 22.90
N LEU A 426 13.60 13.48 23.47
CA LEU A 426 14.31 13.03 24.65
C LEU A 426 13.74 13.76 25.86
N PHE A 427 13.64 13.05 26.97
CA PHE A 427 13.33 13.64 28.26
C PHE A 427 14.54 13.51 29.18
N LEU A 428 14.93 14.63 29.78
CA LEU A 428 16.09 14.74 30.65
C LEU A 428 15.66 15.11 32.07
N SER A 429 16.40 14.65 33.07
CA SER A 429 16.43 15.25 34.40
C SER A 429 17.63 16.19 34.45
N VAL A 430 17.34 17.47 34.64
CA VAL A 430 18.31 18.56 34.62
C VAL A 430 18.46 19.08 36.05
N PRO A 431 19.62 18.92 36.69
CA PRO A 431 19.84 19.33 38.08
C PRO A 431 19.92 20.86 38.20
N PRO A 432 19.85 21.42 39.42
CA PRO A 432 20.22 22.82 39.66
C PRO A 432 21.67 23.05 39.23
N ALA A 433 21.96 24.26 38.75
CA ALA A 433 23.31 24.64 38.35
C ALA A 433 24.06 25.29 39.52
N ASP A 434 25.39 25.16 39.53
CA ASP A 434 26.23 25.84 40.52
C ASP A 434 26.16 27.36 40.34
N ALA A 435 26.41 28.12 41.41
CA ALA A 435 26.22 29.58 41.43
C ALA A 435 27.05 30.35 40.37
N THR A 436 28.12 29.74 39.86
CA THR A 436 29.03 30.31 38.86
C THR A 436 28.65 29.97 37.42
N ASP A 437 27.73 29.03 37.22
CA ASP A 437 27.45 28.49 35.90
C ASP A 437 26.31 29.26 35.22
N GLY A 438 26.63 29.94 34.12
CA GLY A 438 25.67 30.67 33.30
C GLY A 438 24.89 29.78 32.33
N GLU A 439 25.39 28.59 32.05
CA GLU A 439 24.81 27.62 31.10
C GLU A 439 25.04 26.20 31.61
N THR A 440 24.15 25.28 31.26
CA THR A 440 24.34 23.84 31.50
C THR A 440 24.38 23.09 30.17
N PRO A 441 25.47 22.39 29.84
CA PRO A 441 25.51 21.54 28.66
C PRO A 441 24.70 20.26 28.92
N LEU A 442 23.74 19.99 28.05
CA LEU A 442 22.79 18.90 28.21
C LEU A 442 23.30 17.64 27.53
N ILE A 443 23.32 17.65 26.19
CA ILE A 443 23.61 16.46 25.38
C ILE A 443 24.49 16.81 24.19
N ARG A 444 25.24 15.81 23.73
CA ARG A 444 25.93 15.77 22.46
C ARG A 444 25.33 14.66 21.62
N VAL A 445 24.99 14.97 20.37
CA VAL A 445 24.34 14.04 19.45
C VAL A 445 25.28 13.76 18.29
N ARG A 446 25.44 12.48 17.95
CA ARG A 446 26.16 12.02 16.75
C ARG A 446 25.28 11.11 15.92
N CYS A 447 25.39 11.19 14.61
CA CYS A 447 24.68 10.36 13.66
C CYS A 447 25.68 9.68 12.73
N GLY A 448 25.85 8.37 12.90
CA GLY A 448 26.63 7.53 12.00
C GLY A 448 25.72 6.88 10.96
N TYR A 449 26.12 6.86 9.69
CA TYR A 449 25.38 6.20 8.62
C TYR A 449 26.30 5.73 7.48
N ARG A 450 25.79 4.83 6.65
CA ARG A 450 26.40 4.41 5.38
C ARG A 450 25.73 5.14 4.23
N GLU A 451 26.51 5.81 3.40
CA GLU A 451 26.02 6.47 2.18
C GLU A 451 25.56 5.42 1.14
N ALA A 452 24.34 5.58 0.61
CA ALA A 452 23.74 4.57 -0.26
C ALA A 452 24.43 4.44 -1.63
N ALA A 453 24.88 5.56 -2.21
CA ALA A 453 25.54 5.57 -3.52
C ALA A 453 27.03 5.17 -3.44
N GLY A 454 27.76 5.75 -2.47
CA GLY A 454 29.22 5.58 -2.36
C GLY A 454 29.67 4.46 -1.42
N GLY A 455 28.78 3.95 -0.57
CA GLY A 455 29.05 2.93 0.45
C GLY A 455 29.98 3.40 1.58
N ALA A 456 30.34 4.68 1.64
CA ALA A 456 31.21 5.24 2.66
C ALA A 456 30.46 5.38 3.99
N HIS A 457 31.15 5.13 5.11
CA HIS A 457 30.60 5.46 6.43
C HIS A 457 30.89 6.94 6.71
N VAL A 458 29.84 7.68 7.07
CA VAL A 458 29.89 9.09 7.47
C VAL A 458 29.43 9.19 8.92
N ASP A 459 30.07 10.07 9.70
CA ASP A 459 29.66 10.41 11.07
C ASP A 459 29.48 11.93 11.16
N VAL A 460 28.30 12.37 11.58
CA VAL A 460 27.94 13.78 11.72
C VAL A 460 27.63 14.07 13.18
N ALA A 461 28.29 15.06 13.75
CA ALA A 461 27.99 15.56 15.08
C ALA A 461 27.12 16.82 14.99
N ALA A 462 26.09 16.88 15.83
CA ALA A 462 25.37 18.13 16.08
C ALA A 462 26.20 19.04 17.00
N GLU A 463 25.84 20.33 17.02
CA GLU A 463 26.30 21.24 18.06
C GLU A 463 25.85 20.75 19.44
N GLU A 464 26.64 21.08 20.47
CA GLU A 464 26.31 20.70 21.84
C GLU A 464 25.06 21.45 22.30
N THR A 465 24.05 20.70 22.76
CA THR A 465 22.81 21.30 23.24
C THR A 465 23.03 21.88 24.62
N VAL A 466 22.84 23.19 24.79
CA VAL A 466 22.98 23.90 26.06
C VAL A 466 21.67 24.55 26.48
N VAL A 467 21.50 24.79 27.78
CA VAL A 467 20.40 25.59 28.32
C VAL A 467 20.95 26.71 29.21
N ALA A 468 20.43 27.92 29.03
CA ALA A 468 20.86 29.07 29.83
C ALA A 468 20.35 28.95 31.27
N ARG A 469 21.13 29.46 32.22
CA ARG A 469 20.85 29.44 33.68
C ARG A 469 20.81 30.86 34.27
N PRO A 470 19.80 31.67 33.91
CA PRO A 470 19.57 32.95 34.56
C PRO A 470 19.09 32.75 36.01
N GLU A 471 19.18 33.80 36.82
CA GLU A 471 18.61 33.79 38.17
C GLU A 471 17.08 33.67 38.12
N ASP A 472 16.44 34.43 37.23
CA ASP A 472 15.01 34.35 36.93
C ASP A 472 14.80 33.93 35.47
N ALA A 473 14.03 32.86 35.25
CA ALA A 473 13.69 32.35 33.92
C ALA A 473 12.22 32.67 33.51
N ALA A 474 11.61 33.67 34.13
CA ALA A 474 10.25 34.09 33.83
C ALA A 474 10.09 34.47 32.35
N ASP A 475 8.93 34.17 31.77
CA ASP A 475 8.53 34.50 30.39
C ASP A 475 9.23 33.73 29.24
N THR A 476 9.91 32.61 29.53
CA THR A 476 10.44 31.78 28.44
C THR A 476 9.30 31.00 27.75
N GLU A 477 8.96 31.37 26.52
CA GLU A 477 8.03 30.60 25.70
C GLU A 477 8.64 29.24 25.31
N ARG A 478 7.79 28.22 25.24
CA ARG A 478 8.22 26.88 24.79
C ARG A 478 8.55 26.92 23.30
N SER A 479 9.64 26.26 22.89
CA SER A 479 9.96 26.07 21.47
C SER A 479 8.77 25.48 20.70
N ALA A 480 8.42 26.11 19.57
CA ALA A 480 7.34 25.67 18.72
C ALA A 480 7.60 24.27 18.12
N GLU A 481 8.86 23.95 17.83
CA GLU A 481 9.33 22.67 17.30
C GLU A 481 9.09 21.55 18.31
N VAL A 482 9.48 21.78 19.57
CA VAL A 482 9.26 20.84 20.67
C VAL A 482 7.76 20.66 20.95
N GLU A 483 6.98 21.75 20.91
CA GLU A 483 5.53 21.67 21.09
C GLU A 483 4.85 20.88 19.96
N ARG A 484 5.17 21.15 18.70
CA ARG A 484 4.62 20.40 17.54
C ARG A 484 4.85 18.91 17.71
N GLU A 485 6.08 18.53 18.06
CA GLU A 485 6.43 17.13 18.24
C GLU A 485 5.73 16.50 19.46
N ARG A 486 5.58 17.23 20.57
CA ARG A 486 4.83 16.74 21.75
C ARG A 486 3.36 16.51 21.43
N VAL A 487 2.74 17.44 20.71
CA VAL A 487 1.35 17.32 20.27
C VAL A 487 1.18 16.09 19.38
N ARG A 488 2.12 15.86 18.47
CA ARG A 488 2.15 14.70 17.58
C ARG A 488 2.31 13.38 18.34
N VAL A 489 3.32 13.25 19.20
CA VAL A 489 3.56 12.03 20.00
C VAL A 489 2.34 11.69 20.85
N ALA A 490 1.75 12.70 21.51
CA ALA A 490 0.55 12.50 22.30
C ALA A 490 -0.68 12.14 21.44
N ALA A 491 -0.73 12.57 20.17
CA ALA A 491 -1.77 12.13 19.24
C ALA A 491 -1.59 10.67 18.84
N VAL A 492 -0.36 10.21 18.61
CA VAL A 492 -0.08 8.79 18.31
C VAL A 492 -0.50 7.88 19.46
N GLU A 493 -0.15 8.26 20.70
CA GLU A 493 -0.57 7.53 21.91
C GLU A 493 -2.10 7.41 22.01
N ASP A 494 -2.83 8.50 21.73
CA ASP A 494 -4.29 8.50 21.74
C ASP A 494 -4.90 7.74 20.56
N ILE A 495 -4.29 7.76 19.37
CA ILE A 495 -4.72 6.95 18.23
C ILE A 495 -4.56 5.46 18.55
N ALA A 496 -3.46 5.07 19.18
CA ALA A 496 -3.23 3.69 19.61
C ALA A 496 -4.24 3.26 20.70
N ALA A 497 -4.53 4.14 21.66
CA ALA A 497 -5.57 3.90 22.66
C ALA A 497 -6.97 3.77 22.05
N ALA A 498 -7.32 4.65 21.10
CA ALA A 498 -8.59 4.59 20.37
C ALA A 498 -8.72 3.31 19.54
N ARG A 499 -7.64 2.88 18.87
CA ARG A 499 -7.59 1.60 18.18
C ARG A 499 -7.85 0.45 19.14
N ALA A 500 -7.16 0.42 20.28
CA ALA A 500 -7.33 -0.63 21.29
C ALA A 500 -8.77 -0.68 21.83
N ALA A 501 -9.40 0.48 22.06
CA ALA A 501 -10.81 0.56 22.43
C ALA A 501 -11.74 0.03 21.32
N ALA A 502 -11.51 0.41 20.06
CA ALA A 502 -12.29 -0.06 18.92
C ALA A 502 -12.16 -1.57 18.67
N GLU A 503 -10.96 -2.16 18.86
CA GLU A 503 -10.74 -3.61 18.76
C GLU A 503 -11.51 -4.39 19.83
N ARG A 504 -11.67 -3.83 21.03
CA ARG A 504 -12.53 -4.40 22.09
C ARG A 504 -14.03 -4.12 21.88
N GLY A 505 -14.40 -3.40 20.82
CA GLY A 505 -15.79 -3.05 20.49
C GLY A 505 -16.31 -1.78 21.18
N ALA A 506 -15.47 -1.05 21.92
CA ALA A 506 -15.81 0.20 22.59
C ALA A 506 -15.69 1.40 21.62
N HIS A 507 -16.51 1.39 20.56
CA HIS A 507 -16.47 2.39 19.48
C HIS A 507 -16.77 3.83 19.93
N GLY A 508 -17.66 4.00 20.91
CA GLY A 508 -17.96 5.30 21.52
C GLY A 508 -16.76 5.89 22.28
N GLU A 509 -16.05 5.06 23.06
CA GLU A 509 -14.82 5.43 23.76
C GLU A 509 -13.73 5.81 22.75
N ALA A 510 -13.54 5.01 21.70
CA ALA A 510 -12.57 5.29 20.64
C ALA A 510 -12.81 6.65 19.97
N ALA A 511 -14.07 6.95 19.62
CA ALA A 511 -14.44 8.24 19.03
C ALA A 511 -14.24 9.41 20.02
N GLN A 512 -14.50 9.21 21.32
CA GLN A 512 -14.27 10.23 22.35
C GLN A 512 -12.79 10.54 22.53
N ILE A 513 -11.91 9.53 22.56
CA ILE A 513 -10.45 9.70 22.65
C ILE A 513 -9.95 10.56 21.49
N LEU A 514 -10.27 10.18 20.26
CA LEU A 514 -9.84 10.93 19.06
C LEU A 514 -10.45 12.33 19.00
N GLY A 515 -11.73 12.47 19.36
CA GLY A 515 -12.40 13.78 19.43
C GLY A 515 -11.79 14.71 20.47
N SER A 516 -11.36 14.17 21.62
CA SER A 516 -10.65 14.92 22.66
C SER A 516 -9.27 15.36 22.16
N ARG A 517 -8.49 14.44 21.57
CA ARG A 517 -7.19 14.76 20.99
C ARG A 517 -7.30 15.83 19.90
N ARG A 518 -8.28 15.74 19.00
CA ARG A 518 -8.52 16.76 17.97
C ARG A 518 -8.73 18.15 18.57
N ARG A 519 -9.52 18.27 19.65
CA ARG A 519 -9.72 19.54 20.37
C ARG A 519 -8.46 20.00 21.12
N ALA A 520 -7.61 19.08 21.56
CA ALA A 520 -6.32 19.42 22.17
C ALA A 520 -5.34 19.97 21.13
N VAL A 521 -5.23 19.33 19.96
CA VAL A 521 -4.43 19.81 18.82
C VAL A 521 -4.88 21.21 18.40
N ALA A 522 -6.18 21.45 18.23
CA ALA A 522 -6.70 22.78 17.87
C ALA A 522 -6.47 23.88 18.93
N ARG A 523 -6.12 23.52 20.17
CA ARG A 523 -5.87 24.46 21.27
C ARG A 523 -4.39 24.58 21.65
N SER A 524 -3.50 23.83 21.00
CA SER A 524 -2.07 23.89 21.28
C SER A 524 -1.50 25.26 20.93
N SER A 525 -0.39 25.65 21.56
CA SER A 525 0.31 26.89 21.17
C SER A 525 0.86 26.79 19.75
N ALA A 526 1.24 25.58 19.31
CA ALA A 526 1.61 25.31 17.91
C ALA A 526 0.51 25.69 16.91
N ALA A 527 -0.78 25.53 17.26
CA ALA A 527 -1.90 25.92 16.41
C ALA A 527 -2.28 27.41 16.51
N ARG A 528 -1.73 28.16 17.48
CA ARG A 528 -2.08 29.57 17.77
C ARG A 528 -0.99 30.57 17.39
N GLY A 529 0.24 30.11 17.16
CA GLY A 529 1.39 30.96 16.84
C GLY A 529 1.38 31.47 15.40
N GLY A 530 0.63 32.53 15.11
CA GLY A 530 0.94 33.47 14.01
C GLY A 530 0.83 32.98 12.57
N GLY A 531 0.17 31.85 12.31
CA GLY A 531 -0.15 31.30 10.99
C GLY A 531 -0.58 29.86 11.19
N ASP A 532 -1.65 29.40 10.53
CA ASP A 532 -2.16 28.03 10.68
C ASP A 532 -1.04 27.01 10.41
N ASP A 533 -0.44 26.44 11.48
CA ASP A 533 0.63 25.44 11.34
C ASP A 533 0.10 24.28 10.48
N PRO A 534 0.64 24.09 9.26
CA PRO A 534 0.07 23.14 8.31
C PRO A 534 0.15 21.71 8.82
N GLU A 535 1.15 21.37 9.64
CA GLU A 535 1.30 20.04 10.25
C GLU A 535 0.20 19.79 11.30
N SER A 536 -0.02 20.73 12.23
CA SER A 536 -1.09 20.63 13.23
C SER A 536 -2.49 20.62 12.58
N ALA A 537 -2.69 21.41 11.51
CA ALA A 537 -3.94 21.42 10.76
C ALA A 537 -4.19 20.09 10.04
N ALA A 538 -3.16 19.52 9.39
CA ALA A 538 -3.23 18.21 8.74
C ALA A 538 -3.53 17.09 9.75
N LEU A 539 -2.86 17.09 10.90
CA LEU A 539 -3.12 16.15 12.00
C LEU A 539 -4.55 16.29 12.53
N GLY A 540 -5.06 17.52 12.67
CA GLY A 540 -6.44 17.79 13.07
C GLY A 540 -7.47 17.25 12.07
N ARG A 541 -7.21 17.37 10.76
CA ARG A 541 -8.05 16.79 9.69
C ARG A 541 -8.01 15.26 9.73
N GLU A 542 -6.83 14.67 9.91
CA GLU A 542 -6.67 13.22 10.02
C GLU A 542 -7.45 12.64 11.22
N LEU A 543 -7.30 13.23 12.40
CA LEU A 543 -8.02 12.81 13.60
C LEU A 543 -9.54 12.92 13.43
N ARG A 544 -10.02 13.90 12.66
CA ARG A 544 -11.45 14.02 12.31
C ARG A 544 -11.91 12.82 11.47
N TRP A 545 -11.12 12.40 10.48
CA TRP A 545 -11.43 11.24 9.65
C TRP A 545 -11.38 9.93 10.44
N MET A 546 -10.36 9.74 11.28
CA MET A 546 -10.27 8.58 12.16
C MET A 546 -11.48 8.52 13.11
N CYS A 547 -11.87 9.66 13.71
CA CYS A 547 -13.03 9.73 14.60
C CYS A 547 -14.32 9.28 13.91
N LYS A 548 -14.56 9.69 12.66
CA LYS A 548 -15.72 9.24 11.87
C LYS A 548 -15.68 7.73 11.63
N ARG A 549 -14.50 7.17 11.32
CA ARG A 549 -14.33 5.76 10.95
C ARG A 549 -14.33 4.78 12.12
N VAL A 550 -14.01 5.24 13.33
CA VAL A 550 -14.08 4.37 14.53
C VAL A 550 -15.46 4.39 15.20
N ALA A 551 -16.36 5.28 14.78
CA ALA A 551 -17.62 5.57 15.45
C ALA A 551 -18.59 4.37 15.51
N THR A 552 -18.55 3.48 14.51
CA THR A 552 -19.39 2.29 14.45
C THR A 552 -18.56 1.05 14.13
N ARG A 553 -19.10 -0.11 14.52
CA ARG A 553 -18.47 -1.41 14.26
C ARG A 553 -18.31 -1.72 12.77
N GLU A 554 -19.30 -1.33 11.97
CA GLU A 554 -19.30 -1.54 10.52
C GLU A 554 -18.24 -0.68 9.84
N SER A 555 -18.27 0.64 10.07
CA SER A 555 -17.28 1.57 9.51
C SER A 555 -15.85 1.21 9.94
N TYR A 556 -15.66 0.80 11.20
CA TYR A 556 -14.35 0.38 11.68
C TYR A 556 -13.84 -0.89 10.98
N ARG A 557 -14.72 -1.83 10.66
CA ARG A 557 -14.33 -3.09 10.00
C ARG A 557 -14.04 -2.92 8.53
N GLU A 558 -14.82 -2.10 7.84
CA GLU A 558 -14.72 -1.93 6.40
C GLU A 558 -13.50 -1.12 6.00
N SER A 559 -13.22 -0.01 6.70
CA SER A 559 -12.13 0.89 6.33
C SER A 559 -11.43 1.54 7.52
N GLY A 560 -12.09 1.67 8.68
CA GLY A 560 -11.52 2.37 9.83
C GLY A 560 -10.30 1.70 10.44
N ARG A 561 -10.27 0.37 10.52
CA ARG A 561 -9.11 -0.38 11.03
C ARG A 561 -7.89 -0.14 10.16
N ALA A 562 -8.02 -0.32 8.85
CA ALA A 562 -6.92 -0.14 7.91
C ALA A 562 -6.45 1.32 7.90
N TYR A 563 -7.38 2.28 7.91
CA TYR A 563 -7.06 3.71 7.95
C TYR A 563 -6.31 4.11 9.24
N VAL A 564 -6.73 3.63 10.41
CA VAL A 564 -6.06 3.90 11.69
C VAL A 564 -4.69 3.22 11.76
N LEU A 565 -4.56 1.98 11.27
CA LEU A 565 -3.27 1.25 11.22
C LEU A 565 -2.28 1.91 10.27
N ALA A 566 -2.72 2.29 9.07
CA ALA A 566 -1.91 3.08 8.16
C ALA A 566 -1.50 4.38 8.88
N GLY A 567 -2.48 5.05 9.51
CA GLY A 567 -2.39 6.17 10.47
C GLY A 567 -1.19 6.12 11.42
N LEU A 568 -1.19 5.08 12.24
CA LEU A 568 -0.13 4.81 13.20
C LEU A 568 1.20 4.58 12.50
N SER A 569 1.23 3.74 11.46
CA SER A 569 2.46 3.40 10.73
C SER A 569 3.21 4.64 10.22
N SER A 570 2.55 5.62 9.57
CA SER A 570 3.26 6.84 9.10
C SER A 570 3.73 7.72 10.24
N HIS A 571 2.96 7.88 11.32
CA HIS A 571 3.37 8.75 12.43
C HIS A 571 4.47 8.11 13.28
N GLU A 572 4.43 6.80 13.50
CA GLU A 572 5.48 6.08 14.22
C GLU A 572 6.79 6.03 13.42
N GLN A 573 6.69 5.96 12.09
CA GLN A 573 7.83 5.97 11.17
C GLN A 573 8.28 7.38 10.76
N GLN A 574 7.41 8.38 10.88
CA GLN A 574 7.57 9.71 10.29
C GLN A 574 7.86 9.65 8.78
N ARG A 575 7.15 8.73 8.10
CA ARG A 575 7.34 8.41 6.68
C ARG A 575 6.00 8.30 6.01
N ALA A 576 5.82 8.91 4.84
CA ALA A 576 4.52 8.93 4.18
C ALA A 576 4.04 7.52 3.83
N SER A 577 2.81 7.19 4.24
CA SER A 577 2.06 6.00 3.83
C SER A 577 0.80 6.44 3.08
N SER A 578 0.38 5.74 2.03
CA SER A 578 -0.82 6.14 1.30
C SER A 578 -2.09 5.81 2.08
N ARG A 579 -2.98 6.82 2.18
CA ARG A 579 -4.27 6.78 2.88
C ARG A 579 -5.30 7.57 2.09
N GLN A 580 -5.44 7.25 0.82
CA GLN A 580 -6.28 8.06 -0.06
C GLN A 580 -7.76 7.90 0.26
N LEU A 581 -8.38 9.04 0.51
CA LEU A 581 -9.83 9.21 0.53
C LEU A 581 -10.22 9.78 -0.83
N ARG A 582 -10.94 9.02 -1.64
CA ARG A 582 -11.81 9.59 -2.66
C ARG A 582 -13.24 9.15 -2.34
N PRO A 583 -14.18 10.06 -2.05
CA PRO A 583 -15.59 9.75 -2.13
C PRO A 583 -15.94 9.46 -3.59
N LEU A 584 -16.38 8.23 -3.87
CA LEU A 584 -16.99 7.86 -5.14
C LEU A 584 -18.41 8.44 -5.16
N ARG A 585 -18.58 9.69 -5.65
CA ARG A 585 -19.84 10.12 -6.30
C ARG A 585 -19.87 11.46 -7.05
N GLN A 586 -18.87 12.35 -6.97
CA GLN A 586 -18.98 13.67 -7.61
C GLN A 586 -18.08 13.92 -8.84
N ALA A 587 -17.17 13.01 -9.19
CA ALA A 587 -16.29 13.20 -10.36
C ALA A 587 -16.94 12.85 -11.72
N LEU A 588 -18.22 12.45 -11.77
CA LEU A 588 -18.96 12.15 -13.00
C LEU A 588 -20.28 12.92 -13.14
N ALA A 589 -20.52 13.94 -12.29
CA ALA A 589 -21.66 14.83 -12.41
C ALA A 589 -21.19 16.26 -12.73
N GLY A 590 -20.37 16.39 -13.77
CA GLY A 590 -20.15 17.66 -14.46
C GLY A 590 -21.08 17.71 -15.66
N GLY A 591 -22.35 18.00 -15.43
CA GLY A 591 -23.38 18.04 -16.47
C GLY A 591 -24.70 18.53 -15.90
N ASP A 592 -24.85 19.85 -15.87
CA ASP A 592 -26.08 20.64 -15.97
C ASP A 592 -27.35 20.11 -15.24
N GLU A 593 -27.70 20.71 -14.10
CA GLU A 593 -29.04 20.57 -13.52
C GLU A 593 -30.03 21.45 -14.31
N GLY A 594 -30.77 20.81 -15.22
CA GLY A 594 -31.78 21.45 -16.05
C GLY A 594 -33.00 20.55 -16.35
N GLY A 595 -33.62 19.97 -15.33
CA GLY A 595 -35.05 19.64 -15.33
C GLY A 595 -35.55 18.36 -16.04
N GLY A 596 -36.45 17.63 -15.37
CA GLY A 596 -37.48 16.82 -16.02
C GLY A 596 -37.44 15.32 -15.70
N GLY A 597 -38.53 14.83 -15.09
CA GLY A 597 -38.72 13.46 -14.66
C GLY A 597 -38.67 12.35 -15.74
N GLU A 598 -38.60 11.13 -15.21
CA GLU A 598 -38.96 9.84 -15.85
C GLU A 598 -38.04 9.27 -16.95
N ALA A 599 -37.04 8.45 -16.55
CA ALA A 599 -36.63 7.24 -17.28
C ALA A 599 -35.57 6.43 -16.50
N MET A 600 -35.97 5.69 -15.46
CA MET A 600 -35.16 4.57 -14.93
C MET A 600 -35.77 3.27 -15.44
N SER A 601 -35.22 2.73 -16.53
CA SER A 601 -35.21 1.30 -16.93
C SER A 601 -35.04 1.17 -18.45
N SER A 602 -33.82 1.28 -19.00
CA SER A 602 -33.46 0.64 -20.29
C SER A 602 -32.01 0.95 -20.71
N VAL A 603 -30.99 0.41 -20.02
CA VAL A 603 -29.60 0.37 -20.57
C VAL A 603 -28.92 -1.01 -20.40
N VAL A 604 -29.64 -2.02 -19.88
CA VAL A 604 -29.07 -3.37 -19.69
C VAL A 604 -29.63 -4.41 -20.69
N SER A 605 -30.42 -4.01 -21.70
CA SER A 605 -31.07 -4.97 -22.61
C SER A 605 -30.92 -4.70 -24.12
N ALA A 606 -29.87 -4.02 -24.56
CA ALA A 606 -29.59 -3.84 -25.99
C ALA A 606 -28.19 -4.38 -26.37
N PHE A 607 -27.98 -5.68 -26.12
CA PHE A 607 -26.86 -6.46 -26.67
C PHE A 607 -27.38 -7.83 -27.11
N ALA A 608 -28.42 -7.85 -27.95
CA ALA A 608 -28.82 -9.01 -28.73
C ALA A 608 -29.80 -8.60 -29.83
N GLN A 609 -29.49 -8.97 -31.08
CA GLN A 609 -30.33 -8.84 -32.29
C GLN A 609 -30.38 -7.37 -32.80
N THR A 610 -30.06 -7.01 -34.04
CA THR A 610 -30.32 -7.69 -35.32
C THR A 610 -29.54 -6.94 -36.43
N ARG A 611 -29.02 -7.69 -37.41
CA ARG A 611 -28.82 -7.19 -38.79
C ARG A 611 -30.18 -6.82 -39.39
N SER A 612 -30.32 -5.65 -40.02
CA SER A 612 -31.03 -5.46 -41.32
C SER A 612 -31.06 -3.97 -41.76
N ALA A 613 -30.54 -3.71 -42.97
CA ALA A 613 -30.92 -2.71 -43.99
C ALA A 613 -30.93 -1.18 -43.71
N VAL A 614 -29.97 -0.50 -44.35
CA VAL A 614 -30.00 0.66 -45.31
C VAL A 614 -31.15 1.69 -45.28
N GLY A 615 -30.76 2.98 -45.34
CA GLY A 615 -31.56 4.10 -45.89
C GLY A 615 -30.91 5.48 -45.71
N ALA A 616 -30.51 6.12 -46.83
CA ALA A 616 -29.90 7.45 -47.02
C ALA A 616 -30.74 8.66 -46.52
N GLY A 617 -30.25 9.90 -46.40
CA GLY A 617 -28.98 10.53 -46.76
C GLY A 617 -28.96 12.05 -46.45
N ASP A 618 -27.80 12.67 -46.74
CA ASP A 618 -27.53 14.06 -47.15
C ASP A 618 -27.92 15.24 -46.22
N MET A 619 -27.21 16.38 -46.13
CA MET A 619 -25.90 16.89 -46.61
C MET A 619 -25.66 18.23 -45.86
N GLU A 620 -24.37 18.57 -45.66
CA GLU A 620 -23.79 19.93 -45.60
C GLU A 620 -24.25 20.94 -44.50
N ALA A 621 -23.46 21.93 -44.07
CA ALA A 621 -22.03 22.24 -44.00
C ALA A 621 -21.93 23.65 -43.35
N VAL A 622 -20.75 24.01 -42.82
CA VAL A 622 -20.29 25.38 -42.49
C VAL A 622 -20.96 26.02 -41.26
N GLY A 623 -20.27 26.57 -40.24
CA GLY A 623 -18.87 26.89 -40.02
C GLY A 623 -18.77 28.24 -39.32
N LYS A 624 -18.02 28.31 -38.21
CA LYS A 624 -17.30 29.47 -37.64
C LYS A 624 -18.14 30.69 -37.22
N ASP A 625 -17.81 31.52 -36.24
CA ASP A 625 -16.67 31.69 -35.34
C ASP A 625 -17.11 32.74 -34.29
N THR A 626 -16.58 32.62 -33.06
CA THR A 626 -16.07 33.67 -32.16
C THR A 626 -16.91 34.85 -31.63
N ASP A 627 -16.60 35.12 -30.35
CA ASP A 627 -16.43 36.41 -29.65
C ASP A 627 -17.68 37.07 -29.03
N LEU A 628 -17.79 37.14 -27.69
CA LEU A 628 -17.03 37.88 -26.65
C LEU A 628 -17.70 39.22 -26.27
N MET A 629 -18.32 39.18 -25.09
CA MET A 629 -18.28 40.15 -23.98
C MET A 629 -19.03 41.49 -24.03
N GLU A 630 -19.20 42.03 -22.81
CA GLU A 630 -19.82 43.30 -22.36
C GLU A 630 -21.34 43.22 -22.07
N CYS A 631 -21.93 43.79 -21.00
CA CYS A 631 -21.49 44.66 -19.90
C CYS A 631 -22.65 44.81 -18.86
N PHE A 632 -22.29 45.09 -17.60
CA PHE A 632 -22.92 45.92 -16.54
C PHE A 632 -24.42 45.91 -16.16
N GLY A 633 -24.62 45.98 -14.82
CA GLY A 633 -25.74 46.65 -14.12
C GLY A 633 -26.30 45.78 -12.98
N GLY A 634 -26.53 46.19 -11.73
CA GLY A 634 -26.55 47.49 -11.05
C GLY A 634 -27.55 47.40 -9.89
N GLY A 635 -27.28 48.07 -8.75
CA GLY A 635 -28.30 48.51 -7.78
C GLY A 635 -28.53 47.68 -6.49
N GLY A 636 -28.22 48.27 -5.34
CA GLY A 636 -28.85 47.94 -4.03
C GLY A 636 -30.17 48.72 -3.83
N PRO A 637 -30.66 49.02 -2.60
CA PRO A 637 -30.18 48.64 -1.26
C PRO A 637 -31.29 48.29 -0.20
N GLY A 638 -30.88 47.95 1.03
CA GLY A 638 -31.51 48.43 2.27
C GLY A 638 -32.30 47.45 3.16
N GLY A 639 -31.98 47.41 4.45
CA GLY A 639 -32.83 46.85 5.51
C GLY A 639 -32.08 46.48 6.81
N ASP A 640 -32.44 47.12 7.92
CA ASP A 640 -31.74 47.14 9.21
C ASP A 640 -32.47 46.31 10.30
N ALA A 641 -31.75 46.02 11.39
CA ALA A 641 -32.19 45.59 12.74
C ALA A 641 -32.38 44.09 13.10
N GLY A 642 -31.75 43.69 14.23
CA GLY A 642 -32.26 42.65 15.16
C GLY A 642 -31.22 41.74 15.82
N ALA A 643 -30.79 42.06 17.05
CA ALA A 643 -29.96 41.19 17.88
C ALA A 643 -30.76 40.09 18.60
N SER A 644 -30.26 38.85 18.59
CA SER A 644 -30.57 37.82 19.60
C SER A 644 -29.53 36.69 19.55
N SER A 645 -29.10 36.27 20.74
CA SER A 645 -28.16 35.20 21.04
C SER A 645 -28.58 33.84 20.47
N ALA A 646 -27.67 33.17 19.76
CA ALA A 646 -27.66 31.73 19.57
C ALA A 646 -26.21 31.27 19.32
N ALA A 647 -25.84 30.12 19.88
CA ALA A 647 -24.53 29.50 19.69
C ALA A 647 -24.18 29.36 18.20
N PRO A 648 -22.90 29.50 17.77
CA PRO A 648 -22.56 29.39 16.37
C PRO A 648 -22.80 27.94 15.90
N ALA A 649 -23.84 27.77 15.07
CA ALA A 649 -23.92 26.64 14.17
C ALA A 649 -22.71 26.72 13.23
N GLU A 650 -21.90 25.67 13.20
CA GLU A 650 -20.77 25.56 12.28
C GLU A 650 -21.28 25.61 10.83
N PRO A 651 -20.56 26.26 9.90
CA PRO A 651 -20.97 26.29 8.51
C PRO A 651 -20.78 24.91 7.88
N GLU A 652 -21.89 24.18 7.69
CA GLU A 652 -21.96 23.08 6.73
C GLU A 652 -21.91 23.68 5.33
N GLY A 653 -20.72 23.75 4.73
CA GLY A 653 -20.57 24.28 3.39
C GLY A 653 -19.15 24.71 3.05
N ALA A 654 -18.17 23.83 3.22
CA ALA A 654 -16.86 23.99 2.59
C ALA A 654 -16.63 22.76 1.71
N THR A 655 -16.87 22.92 0.41
CA THR A 655 -16.26 22.07 -0.62
C THR A 655 -14.77 22.40 -0.64
N GLU A 656 -14.04 21.91 0.36
CA GLU A 656 -12.58 21.94 0.33
C GLU A 656 -12.14 21.08 -0.85
N ASN A 657 -11.39 21.63 -1.80
CA ASN A 657 -10.80 20.88 -2.90
C ASN A 657 -9.92 19.76 -2.32
N GLU A 658 -10.45 18.53 -2.28
CA GLU A 658 -9.75 17.34 -1.77
C GLU A 658 -8.44 17.06 -2.54
N GLU A 659 -8.28 17.66 -3.73
CA GLU A 659 -7.06 17.63 -4.54
C GLU A 659 -5.89 18.42 -3.90
N GLU A 660 -6.15 19.48 -3.12
CA GLU A 660 -5.16 20.19 -2.29
C GLU A 660 -4.90 19.46 -0.95
N ALA A 661 -5.87 18.70 -0.45
CA ALA A 661 -5.72 17.88 0.76
C ALA A 661 -4.72 16.72 0.56
N GLU A 662 -4.56 16.25 -0.68
CA GLU A 662 -3.62 15.18 -1.04
C GLU A 662 -2.18 15.71 -1.27
N ALA A 663 -2.05 16.97 -1.70
CA ALA A 663 -0.77 17.68 -1.79
C ALA A 663 -0.22 18.11 -0.40
N THR A 664 -0.96 17.81 0.68
CA THR A 664 -0.62 18.15 2.07
C THR A 664 -0.52 16.92 2.99
N SER A 665 -0.34 15.71 2.43
CA SER A 665 0.00 14.53 3.24
C SER A 665 1.33 14.77 3.95
N SER A 666 1.30 14.77 5.29
CA SER A 666 2.48 14.86 6.13
C SER A 666 3.51 13.80 5.71
N TYR A 667 4.79 14.15 5.72
CA TYR A 667 5.95 13.29 5.39
C TYR A 667 6.18 12.97 3.90
N LEU A 668 5.42 13.53 2.95
CA LEU A 668 5.76 13.38 1.53
C LEU A 668 7.03 14.17 1.20
N THR A 669 8.07 13.47 0.74
CA THR A 669 9.26 14.12 0.20
C THR A 669 8.98 14.74 -1.17
N PRO A 670 9.79 15.72 -1.63
CA PRO A 670 9.66 16.29 -2.97
C PRO A 670 9.67 15.23 -4.08
N ALA A 671 10.51 14.20 -3.95
CA ALA A 671 10.57 13.08 -4.89
C ALA A 671 9.30 12.25 -4.94
N MET A 672 8.70 11.94 -3.78
CA MET A 672 7.41 11.26 -3.71
C MET A 672 6.30 12.08 -4.38
N ARG A 673 6.28 13.40 -4.12
CA ARG A 673 5.31 14.33 -4.72
C ARG A 673 5.47 14.40 -6.24
N ALA A 674 6.70 14.52 -6.74
CA ALA A 674 6.99 14.52 -8.17
C ALA A 674 6.54 13.22 -8.83
N MET A 675 6.78 12.07 -8.19
CA MET A 675 6.36 10.77 -8.70
C MET A 675 4.83 10.62 -8.76
N LEU A 676 4.13 11.10 -7.73
CA LEU A 676 2.66 11.15 -7.72
C LEU A 676 2.11 12.00 -8.88
N LEU A 677 2.70 13.17 -9.13
CA LEU A 677 2.29 14.02 -10.24
C LEU A 677 2.56 13.36 -11.60
N ARG A 678 3.69 12.64 -11.76
CA ARG A 678 3.97 11.84 -12.97
C ARG A 678 2.93 10.74 -13.18
N SER A 679 2.58 9.99 -12.14
CA SER A 679 1.55 8.95 -12.19
C SER A 679 0.18 9.51 -12.61
N ARG A 680 -0.24 10.65 -12.04
CA ARG A 680 -1.49 11.34 -12.41
C ARG A 680 -1.49 11.78 -13.87
N ARG A 681 -0.39 12.36 -14.37
CA ARG A 681 -0.25 12.77 -15.78
C ARG A 681 -0.31 11.56 -16.71
N ALA A 682 0.38 10.46 -16.38
CA ALA A 682 0.35 9.23 -17.16
C ALA A 682 -1.05 8.63 -17.26
N ARG A 683 -1.82 8.63 -16.14
CA ARG A 683 -3.23 8.21 -16.15
C ARG A 683 -4.10 9.08 -17.03
N LYS A 684 -3.95 10.40 -16.94
CA LYS A 684 -4.72 11.34 -17.75
C LYS A 684 -4.45 11.12 -19.24
N ALA A 685 -3.18 10.99 -19.63
CA ALA A 685 -2.81 10.70 -21.01
C ALA A 685 -3.35 9.35 -21.50
N ALA A 686 -3.32 8.30 -20.67
CA ALA A 686 -3.88 6.99 -21.03
C ALA A 686 -5.41 7.04 -21.20
N ALA A 687 -6.11 7.80 -20.36
CA ALA A 687 -7.56 8.00 -20.49
C ALA A 687 -7.90 8.76 -21.79
N GLU A 688 -7.17 9.84 -22.09
CA GLU A 688 -7.35 10.61 -23.34
C GLU A 688 -7.09 9.76 -24.59
N GLN A 689 -6.05 8.91 -24.58
CA GLN A 689 -5.77 7.97 -25.67
C GLN A 689 -6.89 6.92 -25.83
N GLN A 690 -7.44 6.43 -24.72
CA GLN A 690 -8.53 5.46 -24.75
C GLN A 690 -9.83 6.08 -25.28
N GLU A 691 -10.12 7.35 -24.95
CA GLU A 691 -11.24 8.11 -25.52
C GLU A 691 -11.05 8.36 -27.01
N GLN A 692 -9.85 8.74 -27.45
CA GLN A 692 -9.51 8.90 -28.86
C GLN A 692 -9.72 7.59 -29.65
N GLN A 693 -9.19 6.47 -29.15
CA GLN A 693 -9.38 5.16 -29.79
C GLN A 693 -10.86 4.72 -29.84
N GLN A 694 -11.65 5.05 -28.81
CA GLN A 694 -13.09 4.79 -28.84
C GLN A 694 -13.81 5.67 -29.85
N SER A 695 -13.40 6.93 -29.99
CA SER A 695 -13.95 7.83 -31.00
C SER A 695 -13.60 7.39 -32.43
N GLU A 696 -12.36 6.98 -32.67
CA GLU A 696 -11.91 6.44 -33.96
C GLU A 696 -12.61 5.11 -34.28
N ALA A 697 -12.76 4.21 -33.30
CA ALA A 697 -13.49 2.96 -33.49
C ALA A 697 -14.99 3.18 -33.75
N ALA A 698 -15.59 4.21 -33.14
CA ALA A 698 -16.97 4.61 -33.42
C ALA A 698 -17.10 5.23 -34.82
N GLU A 699 -16.11 6.00 -35.27
CA GLU A 699 -16.06 6.60 -36.61
C GLU A 699 -15.81 5.54 -37.70
N GLU A 700 -14.95 4.54 -37.47
CA GLU A 700 -14.74 3.39 -38.37
C GLU A 700 -15.97 2.46 -38.42
N ALA A 701 -16.66 2.26 -37.28
CA ALA A 701 -17.93 1.55 -37.24
C ALA A 701 -19.05 2.32 -37.97
N GLY A 702 -19.00 3.66 -37.96
CA GLY A 702 -19.87 4.52 -38.76
C GLY A 702 -19.55 4.51 -40.26
N SER A 703 -18.27 4.41 -40.62
CA SER A 703 -17.78 4.43 -42.02
C SER A 703 -17.97 3.10 -42.77
N SER A 704 -17.99 1.97 -42.07
CA SER A 704 -18.18 0.63 -42.66
C SER A 704 -19.63 0.25 -43.02
N GLY A 705 -20.59 1.16 -42.80
CA GLY A 705 -22.01 0.98 -43.14
C GLY A 705 -22.39 1.20 -44.62
N SER A 706 -21.48 1.70 -45.46
CA SER A 706 -21.78 2.10 -46.84
C SER A 706 -21.00 1.28 -47.89
N LYS A 707 -21.43 0.04 -48.11
CA LYS A 707 -21.17 -0.69 -49.36
C LYS A 707 -22.47 -1.31 -49.85
N GLU A 708 -23.11 -0.63 -50.79
CA GLU A 708 -24.25 -1.15 -51.53
C GLU A 708 -23.83 -2.33 -52.42
N VAL A 709 -24.72 -3.33 -52.41
CA VAL A 709 -24.75 -4.52 -53.25
C VAL A 709 -25.32 -4.10 -54.62
N PRO A 710 -24.73 -4.52 -55.75
CA PRO A 710 -25.26 -4.20 -57.08
C PRO A 710 -26.52 -5.02 -57.38
N ASP A 711 -27.50 -4.33 -57.97
CA ASP A 711 -28.86 -4.82 -58.27
C ASP A 711 -28.87 -5.78 -59.49
N GLN A 712 -29.49 -6.97 -59.33
CA GLN A 712 -30.01 -7.83 -60.41
C GLN A 712 -31.31 -8.50 -59.98
#